data_AF-A0A812VWT5-F1
#
_entry.id   AF-A0A812VWT5-F1
#
_cell.length_a   1.000
_cell.length_b   1.000
_cell.length_c   1.000
_cell.angle_alpha   90.00
_cell.angle_beta   90.00
_cell.angle_gamma   90.00
#
_symmetry.space_group_name_H-M   'P 1'
#
loop_
_entity.id
_entity.type
_entity.pdbx_description
1 polymer ?
#
loop_
_entity_poly.entity_id
_entity_poly.type
_entity_poly.pdbx_seq_one_letter_code
_entity_poly.pdbx_strand_id
1 'polypeptide(L)'
;MLAPSPWPGGAPGGSFRFSPSPAPPAVAQCGPALVPGLRVEAEWVPGRWHCGQVVEVAPDGAVTIRYDDGYLQKNVAHGKVRAAANGPAIASGPLRAGVPPPPPPAVYPWPEDGTAKPGEQVYVGEDEDPCTKKFRKRLSIAVDKGRTEEVQALLLDAHKVGLQGPEVRWARDVLLAAEAAEFRKSAVMLVEDAVESGDYWKLQAAMQAAVGCGLGAEQAPRLKQAMRTHKARSEASRELRRAAQVRDVPRLRTAIEGALKVHLEEDVVKRARATLRALQARESARKELRRAAEAKDMTRLKAAIIAAEKSFQEKVPEMCGDDPKEKQELDAARAALRTHAMSRLSRLADAEDIESLGKGLQELSGHGVPAEEWQHFEQRHSQLKTRQRCQDKLAQATKARDKDAIVAAMEDAKVVLEQNSEVIEIAQKTVSMLEAEETMAKTRAEVAEELTRSVHGEDQRRLIAALTAADAAGFTSSEVAFARERLRRLRARVGAAQELREAAHSADMYRLRAAITAAKRAEVSESELAGAREALRCLELQADVRRSIEAAVTAKDVELLRRCIEDGKQAGLNRQEVARAQKHLQKLGQSSVGRELAEALQTGDAVRLRAAARAATDAGMTGAEVESAWHRLRELESHSWLRQQLDGALASNDAVRLQAAIKQAELGGLGPPELSAAKRHLDALNARLHARQELHLARTSGNPYALLAAVRQGQEAGLPQHELEVARRSAEAFSGFDTGPDTVPQLSAPPTQPQVQLTAERLEPPTMPPTILGSLYPPPSQCHGGDAGDPGFYQQLQQPARPGVQRQQSWPPIQPVPDSPLSVGVLTPFANSPAKQVPAPHWTAI
;
A
#
# COMPACT_ATOMS: atom_id res chain seq x y z
N MET A 1 -7.84 21.29 -47.71
CA MET A 1 -9.04 20.52 -48.09
C MET A 1 -9.71 20.11 -46.79
N LEU A 2 -10.75 20.81 -46.30
CA LEU A 2 -12.18 20.65 -46.66
C LEU A 2 -12.59 19.16 -46.55
N ALA A 3 -13.57 18.69 -45.77
CA ALA A 3 -14.75 19.28 -45.12
C ALA A 3 -15.35 18.22 -44.10
N PRO A 4 -16.51 18.47 -43.42
CA PRO A 4 -16.86 17.92 -42.08
C PRO A 4 -18.10 16.98 -41.95
N SER A 5 -18.40 16.58 -40.68
CA SER A 5 -19.71 16.19 -40.04
C SER A 5 -20.24 14.73 -40.18
N PRO A 6 -21.20 14.21 -39.35
CA PRO A 6 -21.79 14.63 -38.03
C PRO A 6 -21.99 13.47 -36.97
N TRP A 7 -22.62 13.84 -35.84
CA TRP A 7 -23.12 13.17 -34.60
C TRP A 7 -24.01 11.89 -34.77
N PRO A 8 -24.55 11.16 -33.72
CA PRO A 8 -24.70 11.47 -32.27
C PRO A 8 -24.53 10.31 -31.23
N GLY A 9 -24.58 10.64 -29.92
CA GLY A 9 -25.27 9.80 -28.92
C GLY A 9 -24.50 9.37 -27.66
N GLY A 10 -25.07 9.63 -26.47
CA GLY A 10 -24.80 8.85 -25.25
C GLY A 10 -24.58 9.66 -23.96
N ALA A 11 -25.65 9.85 -23.18
CA ALA A 11 -25.58 10.25 -21.76
C ALA A 11 -25.08 9.07 -20.88
N PRO A 12 -24.59 9.32 -19.64
CA PRO A 12 -25.51 9.23 -18.50
C PRO A 12 -25.22 10.14 -17.28
N GLY A 13 -26.31 10.58 -16.64
CA GLY A 13 -26.58 10.50 -15.19
C GLY A 13 -25.54 11.00 -14.17
N GLY A 14 -25.73 12.24 -13.69
CA GLY A 14 -25.12 12.76 -12.46
C GLY A 14 -26.18 13.36 -11.53
N SER A 15 -26.40 12.73 -10.38
CA SER A 15 -27.33 13.13 -9.32
C SER A 15 -26.97 14.51 -8.73
N PHE A 16 -27.81 15.51 -9.00
CA PHE A 16 -27.80 16.78 -8.27
C PHE A 16 -28.51 16.61 -6.92
N ARG A 17 -27.76 16.79 -5.82
CA ARG A 17 -28.32 16.96 -4.48
C ARG A 17 -28.88 18.39 -4.37
N PHE A 18 -30.18 18.49 -4.11
CA PHE A 18 -30.85 19.73 -3.71
C PHE A 18 -30.25 20.25 -2.40
N SER A 19 -29.64 21.44 -2.45
CA SER A 19 -29.40 22.27 -1.27
C SER A 19 -30.63 23.15 -1.04
N PRO A 20 -31.11 23.32 0.22
CA PRO A 20 -32.28 24.11 0.51
C PRO A 20 -32.00 25.61 0.33
N SER A 21 -32.95 26.27 -0.32
CA SER A 21 -33.02 27.71 -0.57
C SER A 21 -33.08 28.50 0.75
N PRO A 22 -32.26 29.55 0.97
CA PRO A 22 -32.42 30.45 2.10
C PRO A 22 -33.62 31.38 1.88
N ALA A 23 -34.46 31.50 2.91
CA ALA A 23 -35.58 32.42 2.96
C ALA A 23 -35.12 33.90 2.81
N PRO A 24 -35.93 34.78 2.20
CA PRO A 24 -35.60 36.19 2.10
C PRO A 24 -35.60 36.85 3.49
N PRO A 25 -34.62 37.72 3.82
CA PRO A 25 -34.65 38.48 5.05
C PRO A 25 -35.82 39.47 5.04
N ALA A 26 -36.58 39.49 6.13
CA ALA A 26 -37.61 40.48 6.39
C ALA A 26 -37.01 41.89 6.27
N VAL A 27 -37.58 42.71 5.40
CA VAL A 27 -37.24 44.12 5.23
C VAL A 27 -37.62 44.85 6.52
N ALA A 28 -36.65 45.04 7.41
CA ALA A 28 -36.78 45.99 8.51
C ALA A 28 -36.90 47.40 7.89
N GLN A 29 -38.04 48.04 8.09
CA GLN A 29 -38.27 49.42 7.69
C GLN A 29 -37.20 50.30 8.35
N CYS A 30 -36.27 50.81 7.55
CA CYS A 30 -35.30 51.81 7.98
C CYS A 30 -36.05 53.09 8.34
N GLY A 31 -36.29 53.32 9.62
CA GLY A 31 -36.71 54.63 10.11
C GLY A 31 -35.65 55.69 9.76
N PRO A 32 -36.05 56.96 9.59
CA PRO A 32 -35.11 58.04 9.25
C PRO A 32 -34.00 58.12 10.30
N ALA A 33 -32.75 58.24 9.85
CA ALA A 33 -31.59 58.36 10.74
C ALA A 33 -31.77 59.55 11.70
N LEU A 34 -31.67 59.28 13.01
CA LEU A 34 -31.73 60.30 14.05
C LEU A 34 -30.43 61.12 14.00
N VAL A 35 -30.53 62.44 13.83
CA VAL A 35 -29.39 63.37 13.76
C VAL A 35 -29.52 64.41 14.87
N PRO A 36 -28.41 64.85 15.51
CA PRO A 36 -28.43 65.99 16.42
C PRO A 36 -29.15 67.20 15.81
N GLY A 37 -30.08 67.78 16.56
CA GLY A 37 -30.95 68.87 16.15
C GLY A 37 -32.35 68.46 15.69
N LEU A 38 -32.60 67.17 15.43
CA LEU A 38 -33.90 66.68 14.98
C LEU A 38 -34.96 66.75 16.09
N ARG A 39 -36.16 67.25 15.77
CA ARG A 39 -37.32 67.20 16.68
C ARG A 39 -37.91 65.79 16.71
N VAL A 40 -38.04 65.24 17.90
CA VAL A 40 -38.51 63.88 18.15
C VAL A 40 -39.50 63.87 19.32
N GLU A 41 -40.35 62.87 19.35
CA GLU A 41 -41.08 62.51 20.56
C GLU A 41 -40.37 61.31 21.20
N ALA A 42 -40.15 61.36 22.51
CA ALA A 42 -39.58 60.25 23.25
C ALA A 42 -40.46 59.80 24.40
N GLU A 43 -40.49 58.48 24.59
CA GLU A 43 -41.29 57.83 25.62
C GLU A 43 -40.57 57.88 26.97
N TRP A 44 -41.01 58.81 27.83
CA TRP A 44 -40.45 58.96 29.18
C TRP A 44 -41.00 57.87 30.12
N VAL A 45 -42.31 57.61 30.03
CA VAL A 45 -43.03 56.55 30.74
C VAL A 45 -43.74 55.70 29.68
N PRO A 46 -43.75 54.35 29.78
CA PRO A 46 -44.45 53.51 28.81
C PRO A 46 -45.87 54.02 28.52
N GLY A 47 -46.15 54.31 27.25
CA GLY A 47 -47.41 54.87 26.76
C GLY A 47 -47.51 56.40 26.72
N ARG A 48 -46.53 57.17 27.22
CA ARG A 48 -46.52 58.65 27.20
C ARG A 48 -45.30 59.22 26.48
N TRP A 49 -45.57 59.96 25.42
CA TRP A 49 -44.58 60.54 24.52
C TRP A 49 -44.48 62.05 24.74
N HIS A 50 -43.25 62.56 24.85
CA HIS A 50 -42.98 63.98 25.06
C HIS A 50 -42.06 64.53 23.96
N CYS A 51 -42.36 65.73 23.47
CA CYS A 51 -41.58 66.40 22.43
C CYS A 51 -40.23 66.88 22.98
N GLY A 52 -39.19 66.70 22.18
CA GLY A 52 -37.85 67.17 22.46
C GLY A 52 -36.98 67.24 21.21
N GLN A 53 -35.71 67.55 21.41
CA GLN A 53 -34.70 67.66 20.37
C GLN A 53 -33.54 66.71 20.67
N VAL A 54 -33.09 65.97 19.67
CA VAL A 54 -31.87 65.15 19.78
C VAL A 54 -30.67 66.07 19.98
N VAL A 55 -29.91 65.88 21.06
CA VAL A 55 -28.69 66.65 21.35
C VAL A 55 -27.46 65.88 20.86
N GLU A 56 -27.45 64.57 21.05
CA GLU A 56 -26.32 63.69 20.75
C GLU A 56 -26.81 62.27 20.45
N VAL A 57 -26.14 61.58 19.54
CA VAL A 57 -26.40 60.18 19.19
C VAL A 57 -25.12 59.40 19.47
N ALA A 58 -25.20 58.42 20.36
CA ALA A 58 -24.07 57.57 20.74
C ALA A 58 -23.81 56.48 19.67
N PRO A 59 -22.59 55.91 19.61
CA PRO A 59 -22.21 54.92 18.58
C PRO A 59 -23.04 53.63 18.62
N ASP A 60 -23.65 53.32 19.77
CA ASP A 60 -24.52 52.17 20.01
C ASP A 60 -25.99 52.42 19.60
N GLY A 61 -26.30 53.62 19.10
CA GLY A 61 -27.63 54.04 18.67
C GLY A 61 -28.51 54.61 19.79
N ALA A 62 -27.99 54.76 21.02
CA ALA A 62 -28.70 55.45 22.09
C ALA A 62 -28.67 56.97 21.89
N VAL A 63 -29.74 57.67 22.29
CA VAL A 63 -29.93 59.08 21.95
C VAL A 63 -30.09 59.92 23.21
N THR A 64 -29.46 61.09 23.25
CA THR A 64 -29.67 62.09 24.29
C THR A 64 -30.69 63.12 23.81
N ILE A 65 -31.78 63.30 24.55
CA ILE A 65 -32.90 64.18 24.17
C ILE A 65 -33.02 65.31 25.18
N ARG A 66 -33.10 66.54 24.67
CA ARG A 66 -33.51 67.73 25.44
C ARG A 66 -34.99 67.98 25.18
N TYR A 67 -35.82 67.75 26.17
CA TYR A 67 -37.25 68.01 26.11
C TYR A 67 -37.54 69.52 26.06
N ASP A 68 -38.72 69.90 25.56
CA ASP A 68 -39.11 71.31 25.42
C ASP A 68 -39.24 72.03 26.79
N ASP A 69 -39.33 71.28 27.90
CA ASP A 69 -39.29 71.81 29.28
C ASP A 69 -37.86 72.09 29.80
N GLY A 70 -36.84 71.81 28.98
CA GLY A 70 -35.43 72.00 29.31
C GLY A 70 -34.77 70.79 29.98
N TYR A 71 -35.50 69.71 30.30
CA TYR A 71 -34.91 68.51 30.87
C TYR A 71 -34.09 67.73 29.84
N LEU A 72 -32.99 67.13 30.29
CA LEU A 72 -32.02 66.43 29.43
C LEU A 72 -31.94 64.96 29.85
N GLN A 73 -32.46 64.06 29.01
CA GLN A 73 -32.42 62.62 29.25
C GLN A 73 -31.39 61.97 28.33
N LYS A 74 -30.40 61.29 28.94
CA LYS A 74 -29.34 60.58 28.24
C LYS A 74 -29.71 59.11 28.03
N ASN A 75 -29.12 58.49 27.01
CA ASN A 75 -29.24 57.05 26.70
C ASN A 75 -30.68 56.55 26.46
N VAL A 76 -31.51 57.32 25.77
CA VAL A 76 -32.84 56.87 25.34
C VAL A 76 -32.67 55.87 24.20
N ALA A 77 -33.18 54.65 24.37
CA ALA A 77 -33.10 53.61 23.35
C ALA A 77 -33.85 54.02 22.08
N HIS A 78 -33.31 53.69 20.90
CA HIS A 78 -33.88 54.06 19.61
C HIS A 78 -35.38 53.69 19.45
N GLY A 79 -35.81 52.55 20.00
CA GLY A 79 -37.21 52.11 19.97
C GLY A 79 -38.19 52.97 20.81
N LYS A 80 -37.66 53.85 21.66
CA LYS A 80 -38.43 54.81 22.49
C LYS A 80 -38.41 56.22 21.93
N VAL A 81 -37.96 56.40 20.70
CA VAL A 81 -37.87 57.69 20.01
C VAL A 81 -38.58 57.58 18.67
N ARG A 82 -39.46 58.52 18.37
CA ARG A 82 -40.15 58.60 17.06
C ARG A 82 -40.10 60.03 16.53
N ALA A 83 -40.16 60.18 15.21
CA ALA A 83 -40.20 61.51 14.60
C ALA A 83 -41.47 62.25 15.04
N ALA A 84 -41.31 63.49 15.52
CA ALA A 84 -42.45 64.33 15.87
C ALA A 84 -43.18 64.75 14.60
N ALA A 85 -44.41 64.27 14.40
CA ALA A 85 -45.20 64.61 13.24
C ALA A 85 -45.70 66.07 13.36
N ASN A 86 -45.05 66.98 12.62
CA ASN A 86 -45.40 68.39 12.39
C ASN A 86 -45.03 69.41 13.48
N GLY A 87 -44.04 70.26 13.17
CA GLY A 87 -43.83 71.55 13.84
C GLY A 87 -43.12 72.56 12.92
N PRO A 88 -43.67 73.77 12.67
CA PRO A 88 -43.13 74.74 11.71
C PRO A 88 -41.87 75.45 12.20
N ALA A 89 -40.91 75.66 11.29
CA ALA A 89 -39.63 76.31 11.54
C ALA A 89 -39.80 77.83 11.75
N ILE A 90 -39.40 78.36 12.92
CA ILE A 90 -39.36 79.79 13.21
C ILE A 90 -37.94 80.31 12.99
N ALA A 91 -37.79 81.22 12.01
CA ALA A 91 -36.58 81.96 11.70
C ALA A 91 -36.38 83.13 12.68
N SER A 92 -35.14 83.33 13.14
CA SER A 92 -34.76 84.46 14.01
C SER A 92 -33.98 85.51 13.19
N GLY A 93 -34.50 86.75 13.13
CA GLY A 93 -33.84 87.91 12.52
C GLY A 93 -33.17 88.85 13.55
N PRO A 94 -32.25 89.75 13.13
CA PRO A 94 -31.44 90.56 14.04
C PRO A 94 -32.04 91.94 14.37
N LEU A 95 -31.78 92.42 15.59
CA LEU A 95 -32.21 93.69 16.17
C LEU A 95 -31.37 94.90 15.69
N ARG A 96 -32.05 96.04 15.55
CA ARG A 96 -31.60 97.33 15.00
C ARG A 96 -31.30 98.34 16.12
N ALA A 97 -30.31 99.20 15.90
CA ALA A 97 -29.80 100.23 16.81
C ALA A 97 -30.48 101.61 16.66
N GLY A 98 -30.43 102.42 17.73
CA GLY A 98 -30.18 103.88 17.65
C GLY A 98 -31.30 104.85 18.04
N VAL A 99 -31.16 105.52 19.20
CA VAL A 99 -31.77 106.83 19.51
C VAL A 99 -30.71 107.70 20.21
N PRO A 100 -30.42 108.94 19.74
CA PRO A 100 -29.49 109.86 20.40
C PRO A 100 -30.20 110.87 21.36
N PRO A 101 -29.53 111.35 22.43
CA PRO A 101 -30.06 112.39 23.33
C PRO A 101 -29.70 113.85 22.90
N PRO A 102 -30.44 114.86 23.41
CA PRO A 102 -30.39 116.27 22.98
C PRO A 102 -29.29 117.13 23.66
N PRO A 103 -28.97 118.33 23.11
CA PRO A 103 -27.88 119.19 23.60
C PRO A 103 -28.25 120.07 24.83
N PRO A 104 -27.29 120.43 25.70
CA PRO A 104 -27.51 121.33 26.85
C PRO A 104 -27.43 122.84 26.51
N PRO A 105 -28.05 123.71 27.34
CA PRO A 105 -28.26 125.13 27.07
C PRO A 105 -27.08 126.06 27.38
N ALA A 106 -27.06 127.22 26.71
CA ALA A 106 -26.05 128.27 26.76
C ALA A 106 -25.98 128.99 28.13
N VAL A 107 -24.75 129.18 28.62
CA VAL A 107 -24.42 129.90 29.87
C VAL A 107 -24.00 131.33 29.52
N TYR A 108 -24.65 132.32 30.15
CA TYR A 108 -24.32 133.75 30.06
C TYR A 108 -23.15 134.12 31.00
N PRO A 109 -22.27 135.06 30.60
CA PRO A 109 -21.14 135.50 31.42
C PRO A 109 -21.56 136.58 32.43
N TRP A 110 -21.14 136.43 33.69
CA TRP A 110 -21.11 137.50 34.68
C TRP A 110 -19.69 138.05 34.80
N PRO A 111 -19.50 139.38 35.02
CA PRO A 111 -18.19 140.01 34.96
C PRO A 111 -17.39 139.84 36.24
N GLU A 112 -16.09 139.60 36.03
CA GLU A 112 -15.01 139.75 36.99
C GLU A 112 -14.78 141.24 37.33
N ASP A 113 -14.20 141.45 38.51
CA ASP A 113 -13.44 142.62 38.98
C ASP A 113 -14.04 143.37 40.18
N GLY A 114 -13.20 143.50 41.20
CA GLY A 114 -13.48 144.34 42.37
C GLY A 114 -12.59 144.02 43.57
N THR A 115 -11.28 144.05 43.38
CA THR A 115 -10.28 144.12 44.46
C THR A 115 -10.53 145.36 45.34
N ALA A 116 -10.87 145.15 46.60
CA ALA A 116 -10.95 146.22 47.60
C ALA A 116 -10.11 145.87 48.84
N LYS A 117 -9.27 146.83 49.20
CA LYS A 117 -8.20 146.81 50.20
C LYS A 117 -8.76 146.68 51.63
N PRO A 118 -8.12 145.95 52.56
CA PRO A 118 -8.52 145.94 53.96
C PRO A 118 -7.83 147.11 54.67
N GLY A 119 -8.59 148.13 55.08
CA GLY A 119 -8.01 149.27 55.76
C GLY A 119 -9.00 150.39 56.05
N GLU A 120 -10.16 150.07 56.62
CA GLU A 120 -11.07 151.09 57.14
C GLU A 120 -11.67 150.58 58.46
N GLN A 121 -11.17 151.13 59.57
CA GLN A 121 -11.66 150.86 60.93
C GLN A 121 -13.07 151.44 61.05
N VAL A 122 -14.08 150.57 60.97
CA VAL A 122 -15.46 150.92 61.34
C VAL A 122 -15.56 150.91 62.85
N TYR A 123 -15.83 152.09 63.39
CA TYR A 123 -16.08 152.39 64.79
C TYR A 123 -17.23 151.51 65.31
N VAL A 124 -16.92 150.59 66.23
CA VAL A 124 -17.91 149.72 66.89
C VAL A 124 -18.59 150.55 67.97
N GLY A 125 -19.88 150.85 67.79
CA GLY A 125 -20.73 151.36 68.87
C GLY A 125 -20.78 150.34 70.00
N GLU A 126 -20.62 150.79 71.24
CA GLU A 126 -20.36 149.96 72.42
C GLU A 126 -21.55 149.10 72.91
N ASP A 127 -22.62 148.95 72.12
CA ASP A 127 -23.83 148.19 72.48
C ASP A 127 -24.01 146.91 71.65
N GLU A 128 -22.94 146.12 71.45
CA GLU A 128 -23.05 144.78 70.85
C GLU A 128 -23.32 143.67 71.90
N ASP A 129 -24.35 142.87 71.64
CA ASP A 129 -24.77 141.73 72.46
C ASP A 129 -23.64 140.69 72.63
N PRO A 130 -23.20 140.34 73.86
CA PRO A 130 -22.05 139.48 74.11
C PRO A 130 -22.11 138.09 73.44
N CYS A 131 -23.30 137.61 73.08
CA CYS A 131 -23.49 136.36 72.34
C CYS A 131 -22.97 136.42 70.90
N THR A 132 -23.21 137.50 70.16
CA THR A 132 -22.76 137.63 68.76
C THR A 132 -21.24 137.82 68.69
N LYS A 133 -20.64 138.51 69.67
CA LYS A 133 -19.19 138.69 69.80
C LYS A 133 -18.46 137.37 70.04
N LYS A 134 -19.01 136.50 70.91
CA LYS A 134 -18.47 135.13 71.10
C LYS A 134 -18.58 134.30 69.83
N PHE A 135 -19.68 134.44 69.08
CA PHE A 135 -19.89 133.70 67.83
C PHE A 135 -18.93 134.13 66.72
N ARG A 136 -18.78 135.44 66.47
CA ARG A 136 -17.80 135.98 65.52
C ARG A 136 -16.37 135.51 65.85
N LYS A 137 -16.01 135.48 67.14
CA LYS A 137 -14.72 134.96 67.59
C LYS A 137 -14.54 133.47 67.29
N ARG A 138 -15.58 132.64 67.50
CA ARG A 138 -15.53 131.21 67.15
C ARG A 138 -15.43 130.97 65.64
N LEU A 139 -16.19 131.73 64.85
CA LEU A 139 -16.15 131.66 63.39
C LEU A 139 -14.77 132.06 62.86
N SER A 140 -14.20 133.17 63.34
CA SER A 140 -12.83 133.57 63.00
C SER A 140 -11.81 132.47 63.35
N ILE A 141 -11.89 131.90 64.56
CA ILE A 141 -10.98 130.82 64.98
C ILE A 141 -11.12 129.58 64.09
N ALA A 142 -12.33 129.20 63.68
CA ALA A 142 -12.55 128.04 62.81
C ALA A 142 -11.99 128.28 61.41
N VAL A 143 -12.15 129.49 60.88
CA VAL A 143 -11.58 129.92 59.59
C VAL A 143 -10.05 129.93 59.66
N ASP A 144 -9.47 130.53 60.71
CA ASP A 144 -8.01 130.58 60.91
C ASP A 144 -7.39 129.19 61.07
N LYS A 145 -8.13 128.25 61.65
CA LYS A 145 -7.71 126.84 61.79
C LYS A 145 -7.95 126.01 60.53
N GLY A 146 -8.63 126.55 59.51
CA GLY A 146 -8.92 125.86 58.26
C GLY A 146 -9.79 124.60 58.41
N ARG A 147 -10.63 124.51 59.46
CA ARG A 147 -11.49 123.34 59.69
C ARG A 147 -12.81 123.52 58.93
N THR A 148 -12.86 123.02 57.70
CA THR A 148 -14.01 123.19 56.77
C THR A 148 -15.34 122.74 57.37
N GLU A 149 -15.39 121.58 58.03
CA GLU A 149 -16.60 121.06 58.69
C GLU A 149 -17.09 121.99 59.82
N GLU A 150 -16.16 122.51 60.63
CA GLU A 150 -16.49 123.45 61.71
C GLU A 150 -16.97 124.80 61.16
N VAL A 151 -16.33 125.29 60.08
CA VAL A 151 -16.76 126.51 59.38
C VAL A 151 -18.15 126.33 58.77
N GLN A 152 -18.44 125.19 58.15
CA GLN A 152 -19.76 124.90 57.57
C GLN A 152 -20.85 124.82 58.64
N ALA A 153 -20.59 124.13 59.76
CA ALA A 153 -21.51 124.07 60.90
C ALA A 153 -21.77 125.46 61.49
N LEU A 154 -20.72 126.27 61.68
CA LEU A 154 -20.85 127.64 62.17
C LEU A 154 -21.53 128.55 61.15
N LEU A 155 -21.33 128.40 59.84
CA LEU A 155 -22.07 129.18 58.83
C LEU A 155 -23.57 128.86 58.84
N LEU A 156 -23.94 127.59 59.03
CA LEU A 156 -25.34 127.17 59.19
C LEU A 156 -25.96 127.78 60.45
N ASP A 157 -25.24 127.78 61.57
CA ASP A 157 -25.71 128.41 62.79
C ASP A 157 -25.76 129.95 62.67
N ALA A 158 -24.83 130.57 61.94
CA ALA A 158 -24.86 132.00 61.63
C ALA A 158 -26.13 132.37 60.85
N HIS A 159 -26.50 131.54 59.86
CA HIS A 159 -27.70 131.73 59.07
C HIS A 159 -28.98 131.63 59.92
N LYS A 160 -29.05 130.66 60.83
CA LYS A 160 -30.21 130.48 61.75
C LYS A 160 -30.42 131.68 62.67
N VAL A 161 -29.34 132.31 63.13
CA VAL A 161 -29.39 133.48 64.03
C VAL A 161 -29.54 134.79 63.23
N GLY A 162 -29.64 134.71 61.90
CA GLY A 162 -29.77 135.89 61.03
C GLY A 162 -28.50 136.75 60.98
N LEU A 163 -27.35 136.19 61.37
CA LEU A 163 -26.07 136.89 61.40
C LEU A 163 -25.56 137.07 59.96
N GLN A 164 -25.67 138.30 59.47
CA GLN A 164 -25.10 138.73 58.20
C GLN A 164 -24.01 139.75 58.50
N GLY A 165 -22.80 139.49 58.03
CA GLY A 165 -21.66 140.35 58.30
C GLY A 165 -20.45 139.98 57.43
N PRO A 166 -19.47 140.87 57.34
CA PRO A 166 -18.25 140.65 56.55
C PRO A 166 -17.51 139.38 56.98
N GLU A 167 -17.58 139.00 58.26
CA GLU A 167 -16.95 137.78 58.78
C GLU A 167 -17.62 136.50 58.28
N VAL A 168 -18.95 136.50 58.12
CA VAL A 168 -19.71 135.37 57.60
C VAL A 168 -19.45 135.20 56.09
N ARG A 169 -19.38 136.32 55.36
CA ARG A 169 -19.00 136.30 53.95
C ARG A 169 -17.57 135.79 53.76
N TRP A 170 -16.62 136.29 54.55
CA TRP A 170 -15.24 135.83 54.54
C TRP A 170 -15.13 134.34 54.86
N ALA A 171 -15.81 133.86 55.91
CA ALA A 171 -15.85 132.44 56.25
C ALA A 171 -16.43 131.57 55.12
N ARG A 172 -17.46 132.05 54.41
CA ARG A 172 -18.03 131.37 53.25
C ARG A 172 -17.04 131.34 52.08
N ASP A 173 -16.36 132.46 51.80
CA ASP A 173 -15.35 132.54 50.74
C ASP A 173 -14.16 131.61 51.05
N VAL A 174 -13.73 131.52 52.32
CA VAL A 174 -12.68 130.59 52.75
C VAL A 174 -13.15 129.13 52.65
N LEU A 175 -14.39 128.81 53.03
CA LEU A 175 -14.95 127.46 52.86
C LEU A 175 -15.01 127.07 51.37
N LEU A 176 -15.53 127.95 50.51
CA LEU A 176 -15.57 127.71 49.06
C LEU A 176 -14.17 127.55 48.47
N ALA A 177 -13.19 128.33 48.92
CA ALA A 177 -11.80 128.18 48.50
C ALA A 177 -11.18 126.84 48.95
N ALA A 178 -11.51 126.39 50.17
CA ALA A 178 -11.05 125.12 50.71
C ALA A 178 -11.70 123.92 50.00
N GLU A 179 -13.01 123.93 49.80
CA GLU A 179 -13.72 122.91 49.02
C GLU A 179 -13.20 122.86 47.57
N ALA A 180 -13.01 124.02 46.92
CA ALA A 180 -12.40 124.08 45.60
C ALA A 180 -10.95 123.55 45.58
N ALA A 181 -10.20 123.67 46.68
CA ALA A 181 -8.88 123.05 46.81
C ALA A 181 -8.95 121.53 46.97
N GLU A 182 -9.92 121.00 47.75
CA GLU A 182 -10.15 119.56 47.88
C GLU A 182 -10.65 118.91 46.59
N PHE A 183 -11.57 119.56 45.87
CA PHE A 183 -11.99 119.12 44.55
C PHE A 183 -10.83 119.08 43.56
N ARG A 184 -9.93 120.08 43.59
CA ARG A 184 -8.69 120.06 42.80
C ARG A 184 -7.79 118.88 43.16
N LYS A 185 -7.58 118.59 44.45
CA LYS A 185 -6.79 117.41 44.89
C LYS A 185 -7.43 116.11 44.40
N SER A 186 -8.74 115.95 44.56
CA SER A 186 -9.48 114.78 44.08
C SER A 186 -9.39 114.63 42.56
N ALA A 187 -9.49 115.73 41.81
CA ALA A 187 -9.31 115.72 40.36
C ALA A 187 -7.89 115.31 39.95
N VAL A 188 -6.85 115.75 40.66
CA VAL A 188 -5.47 115.28 40.42
C VAL A 188 -5.35 113.77 40.66
N MET A 189 -5.89 113.25 41.76
CA MET A 189 -5.89 111.81 42.04
C MET A 189 -6.63 111.00 40.95
N LEU A 190 -7.75 111.52 40.44
CA LEU A 190 -8.48 110.90 39.32
C LEU A 190 -7.65 110.90 38.03
N VAL A 191 -6.88 111.96 37.77
CA VAL A 191 -5.96 112.02 36.63
C VAL A 191 -4.87 110.95 36.75
N GLU A 192 -4.31 110.77 37.95
CA GLU A 192 -3.28 109.76 38.20
C GLU A 192 -3.84 108.34 38.04
N ASP A 193 -4.96 108.01 38.68
CA ASP A 193 -5.62 106.70 38.50
C ASP A 193 -6.01 106.44 37.03
N ALA A 194 -6.46 107.46 36.31
CA ALA A 194 -6.80 107.33 34.89
C ALA A 194 -5.58 107.09 34.00
N VAL A 195 -4.45 107.75 34.27
CA VAL A 195 -3.19 107.55 33.54
C VAL A 195 -2.58 106.19 33.86
N GLU A 196 -2.63 105.76 35.12
CA GLU A 196 -2.12 104.46 35.57
C GLU A 196 -2.95 103.30 35.03
N SER A 197 -4.28 103.38 35.12
CA SER A 197 -5.17 102.35 34.59
C SER A 197 -5.12 102.26 33.07
N GLY A 198 -4.78 103.35 32.39
CA GLY A 198 -4.75 103.42 30.93
C GLY A 198 -6.12 103.21 30.28
N ASP A 199 -7.22 103.21 31.05
CA ASP A 199 -8.57 103.04 30.55
C ASP A 199 -9.03 104.34 29.88
N TYR A 200 -9.40 104.24 28.60
CA TYR A 200 -9.89 105.37 27.82
C TYR A 200 -11.05 106.12 28.49
N TRP A 201 -11.99 105.39 29.10
CA TRP A 201 -13.15 106.02 29.73
C TRP A 201 -12.77 106.76 31.01
N LYS A 202 -11.86 106.19 31.81
CA LYS A 202 -11.29 106.88 32.97
C LYS A 202 -10.50 108.12 32.55
N LEU A 203 -9.70 108.03 31.49
CA LEU A 203 -8.95 109.17 30.92
C LEU A 203 -9.89 110.28 30.43
N GLN A 204 -11.00 109.92 29.79
CA GLN A 204 -12.00 110.89 29.32
C GLN A 204 -12.75 111.54 30.49
N ALA A 205 -13.13 110.78 31.52
CA ALA A 205 -13.76 111.31 32.73
C ALA A 205 -12.81 112.24 33.51
N ALA A 206 -11.54 111.83 33.67
CA ALA A 206 -10.51 112.64 34.30
C ALA A 206 -10.22 113.93 33.53
N MET A 207 -10.30 113.92 32.19
CA MET A 207 -10.19 115.13 31.37
C MET A 207 -11.31 116.12 31.67
N GLN A 208 -12.56 115.65 31.76
CA GLN A 208 -13.71 116.51 32.08
C GLN A 208 -13.58 117.10 33.49
N ALA A 209 -13.17 116.29 34.48
CA ALA A 209 -12.94 116.73 35.85
C ALA A 209 -11.79 117.76 35.95
N ALA A 210 -10.68 117.53 35.25
CA ALA A 210 -9.54 118.43 35.23
C ALA A 210 -9.88 119.79 34.61
N VAL A 211 -10.67 119.82 33.53
CA VAL A 211 -11.15 121.06 32.91
C VAL A 211 -12.12 121.80 33.85
N GLY A 212 -13.08 121.09 34.46
CA GLY A 212 -14.05 121.68 35.39
C GLY A 212 -13.42 122.29 36.64
N CYS A 213 -12.28 121.76 37.09
CA CYS A 213 -11.57 122.26 38.29
C CYS A 213 -10.46 123.30 37.98
N GLY A 214 -10.33 123.75 36.73
CA GLY A 214 -9.30 124.71 36.32
C GLY A 214 -7.87 124.15 36.24
N LEU A 215 -7.68 122.82 36.28
CA LEU A 215 -6.38 122.14 36.17
C LEU A 215 -5.92 121.94 34.71
N GLY A 216 -6.63 122.55 33.75
CA GLY A 216 -6.45 122.30 32.32
C GLY A 216 -5.07 122.65 31.77
N ALA A 217 -4.37 123.64 32.33
CA ALA A 217 -3.06 124.06 31.82
C ALA A 217 -1.97 122.99 32.05
N GLU A 218 -2.01 122.30 33.18
CA GLU A 218 -0.97 121.34 33.58
C GLU A 218 -1.35 119.89 33.26
N GLN A 219 -2.58 119.47 33.55
CA GLN A 219 -2.96 118.06 33.50
C GLN A 219 -3.55 117.64 32.14
N ALA A 220 -4.16 118.57 31.38
CA ALA A 220 -4.72 118.24 30.06
C ALA A 220 -3.69 117.73 29.03
N PRO A 221 -2.45 118.28 28.91
CA PRO A 221 -1.47 117.70 27.98
C PRO A 221 -1.06 116.28 28.38
N ARG A 222 -0.89 116.00 29.68
CA ARG A 222 -0.58 114.66 30.21
C ARG A 222 -1.67 113.65 29.87
N LEU A 223 -2.94 114.00 30.10
CA LEU A 223 -4.09 113.16 29.73
C LEU A 223 -4.23 112.98 28.22
N LYS A 224 -4.04 114.03 27.41
CA LYS A 224 -4.08 113.93 25.93
C LYS A 224 -2.99 112.99 25.43
N GLN A 225 -1.80 113.04 26.00
CA GLN A 225 -0.73 112.11 25.69
C GLN A 225 -1.10 110.67 26.07
N ALA A 226 -1.64 110.44 27.26
CA ALA A 226 -2.12 109.13 27.71
C ALA A 226 -3.22 108.56 26.80
N MET A 227 -4.19 109.39 26.36
CA MET A 227 -5.23 108.99 25.41
C MET A 227 -4.65 108.64 24.02
N ARG A 228 -3.64 109.39 23.54
CA ARG A 228 -2.94 109.06 22.28
C ARG A 228 -2.21 107.73 22.40
N THR A 229 -1.53 107.47 23.51
CA THR A 229 -0.86 106.18 23.75
C THR A 229 -1.85 105.03 23.84
N HIS A 230 -3.01 105.21 24.51
CA HIS A 230 -4.06 104.19 24.54
C HIS A 230 -4.63 103.91 23.13
N LYS A 231 -4.91 104.96 22.36
CA LYS A 231 -5.41 104.81 20.98
C LYS A 231 -4.42 104.04 20.10
N ALA A 232 -3.13 104.38 20.18
CA ALA A 232 -2.08 103.66 19.45
C ALA A 232 -1.96 102.19 19.90
N ARG A 233 -2.09 101.89 21.20
CA ARG A 233 -2.14 100.50 21.72
C ARG A 233 -3.36 99.74 21.20
N SER A 234 -4.53 100.37 21.18
CA SER A 234 -5.76 99.77 20.67
C SER A 234 -5.69 99.47 19.17
N GLU A 235 -5.13 100.39 18.37
CA GLU A 235 -4.87 100.19 16.94
C GLU A 235 -3.87 99.07 16.69
N ALA A 236 -2.76 99.02 17.45
CA ALA A 236 -1.78 97.95 17.37
C ALA A 236 -2.39 96.58 17.75
N SER A 237 -3.23 96.52 18.80
CA SER A 237 -3.96 95.31 19.18
C SER A 237 -4.92 94.85 18.08
N ARG A 238 -5.62 95.79 17.43
CA ARG A 238 -6.53 95.49 16.32
C ARG A 238 -5.77 94.99 15.10
N GLU A 239 -4.63 95.57 14.77
CA GLU A 239 -3.82 95.13 13.64
C GLU A 239 -3.17 93.76 13.90
N LEU A 240 -2.73 93.47 15.13
CA LEU A 240 -2.31 92.12 15.53
C LEU A 240 -3.44 91.09 15.33
N ARG A 241 -4.67 91.42 15.73
CA ARG A 241 -5.82 90.54 15.53
C ARG A 241 -6.14 90.34 14.05
N ARG A 242 -6.13 91.41 13.24
CA ARG A 242 -6.36 91.32 11.79
C ARG A 242 -5.28 90.50 11.09
N ALA A 243 -4.02 90.74 11.39
CA ALA A 243 -2.91 90.01 10.81
C ALA A 243 -2.96 88.51 11.19
N ALA A 244 -3.33 88.20 12.44
CA ALA A 244 -3.56 86.83 12.86
C ALA A 244 -4.75 86.18 12.14
N GLN A 245 -5.88 86.89 11.99
CA GLN A 245 -7.07 86.40 11.29
C GLN A 245 -6.82 86.13 9.80
N VAL A 246 -6.09 87.02 9.13
CA VAL A 246 -5.72 86.87 7.71
C VAL A 246 -4.65 85.79 7.51
N ARG A 247 -4.00 85.32 8.60
CA ARG A 247 -2.93 84.31 8.59
C ARG A 247 -1.73 84.68 7.74
N ASP A 248 -1.50 85.97 7.58
CA ASP A 248 -0.38 86.51 6.82
C ASP A 248 0.84 86.64 7.75
N VAL A 249 1.76 85.67 7.62
CA VAL A 249 3.00 85.57 8.43
C VAL A 249 3.83 86.86 8.37
N PRO A 250 4.17 87.42 7.19
CA PRO A 250 4.90 88.69 7.13
C PRO A 250 4.11 89.85 7.76
N ARG A 251 2.81 89.96 7.51
CA ARG A 251 1.99 91.02 8.13
C ARG A 251 1.92 90.91 9.65
N LEU A 252 1.84 89.69 10.19
CA LEU A 252 1.81 89.44 11.63
C LEU A 252 3.15 89.79 12.30
N ARG A 253 4.29 89.52 11.63
CA ARG A 253 5.61 89.99 12.10
C ARG A 253 5.64 91.52 12.23
N THR A 254 5.24 92.22 11.17
CA THR A 254 5.20 93.70 11.17
C THR A 254 4.26 94.24 12.26
N ALA A 255 3.11 93.58 12.47
CA ALA A 255 2.17 93.98 13.52
C ALA A 255 2.72 93.74 14.95
N ILE A 256 3.51 92.67 15.17
CA ILE A 256 4.20 92.42 16.44
C ILE A 256 5.26 93.49 16.72
N GLU A 257 6.06 93.86 15.71
CA GLU A 257 7.04 94.94 15.84
C GLU A 257 6.36 96.29 16.14
N GLY A 258 5.24 96.57 15.46
CA GLY A 258 4.40 97.73 15.74
C GLY A 258 3.89 97.74 17.18
N ALA A 259 3.37 96.62 17.68
CA ALA A 259 2.86 96.50 19.04
C ALA A 259 3.94 96.70 20.12
N LEU A 260 5.16 96.21 19.88
CA LEU A 260 6.29 96.41 20.80
C LEU A 260 6.69 97.90 20.88
N LYS A 261 6.64 98.64 19.77
CA LYS A 261 6.94 100.09 19.74
C LYS A 261 5.96 100.93 20.57
N VAL A 262 4.72 100.48 20.76
CA VAL A 262 3.70 101.20 21.55
C VAL A 262 3.56 100.62 22.98
N HIS A 263 4.45 99.70 23.37
CA HIS A 263 4.42 99.03 24.67
C HIS A 263 3.04 98.40 24.96
N LEU A 264 2.52 97.64 23.99
CA LEU A 264 1.31 96.83 24.21
C LEU A 264 1.57 95.75 25.28
N GLU A 265 0.53 95.32 25.98
CA GLU A 265 0.61 94.26 26.99
C GLU A 265 1.35 93.01 26.48
N GLU A 266 2.28 92.52 27.30
CA GLU A 266 3.17 91.41 26.94
C GLU A 266 2.39 90.14 26.59
N ASP A 267 1.27 89.87 27.26
CA ASP A 267 0.44 88.70 27.00
C ASP A 267 -0.18 88.71 25.59
N VAL A 268 -0.58 89.89 25.10
CA VAL A 268 -1.13 90.04 23.75
C VAL A 268 -0.03 89.76 22.71
N VAL A 269 1.18 90.29 22.95
CA VAL A 269 2.34 90.07 22.07
C VAL A 269 2.82 88.62 22.13
N LYS A 270 2.81 87.99 23.31
CA LYS A 270 3.17 86.58 23.51
C LYS A 270 2.21 85.65 22.78
N ARG A 271 0.89 85.92 22.86
CA ARG A 271 -0.13 85.20 22.06
C ARG A 271 0.12 85.36 20.56
N ALA A 272 0.42 86.57 20.09
CA ALA A 272 0.73 86.83 18.67
C ALA A 272 2.04 86.15 18.19
N ARG A 273 3.06 86.07 19.04
CA ARG A 273 4.29 85.33 18.73
C ARG A 273 4.04 83.82 18.67
N ALA A 274 3.19 83.29 19.54
CA ALA A 274 2.79 81.88 19.51
C ALA A 274 2.01 81.56 18.23
N THR A 275 1.05 82.40 17.83
CA THR A 275 0.32 82.21 16.56
C THR A 275 1.26 82.32 15.36
N LEU A 276 2.23 83.24 15.37
CA LEU A 276 3.24 83.36 14.32
C LEU A 276 4.10 82.09 14.16
N ARG A 277 4.57 81.51 15.26
CA ARG A 277 5.36 80.26 15.25
C ARG A 277 4.53 79.10 14.71
N ALA A 278 3.27 78.99 15.14
CA ALA A 278 2.37 77.95 14.66
C ALA A 278 2.11 78.08 13.15
N LEU A 279 1.86 79.29 12.64
CA LEU A 279 1.67 79.53 11.20
C LEU A 279 2.93 79.21 10.38
N GLN A 280 4.12 79.54 10.87
CA GLN A 280 5.38 79.19 10.21
C GLN A 280 5.64 77.68 10.20
N ALA A 281 5.34 77.00 11.31
CA ALA A 281 5.42 75.55 11.39
C ALA A 281 4.50 74.89 10.35
N ARG A 282 3.25 75.35 10.24
CA ARG A 282 2.29 74.89 9.21
C ARG A 282 2.78 75.15 7.79
N GLU A 283 3.29 76.34 7.48
CA GLU A 283 3.82 76.66 6.16
C GLU A 283 5.02 75.78 5.80
N SER A 284 5.92 75.52 6.75
CA SER A 284 7.07 74.62 6.55
C SER A 284 6.62 73.17 6.34
N ALA A 285 5.65 72.69 7.10
CA ALA A 285 5.10 71.35 6.95
C ALA A 285 4.41 71.16 5.59
N ARG A 286 3.71 72.18 5.07
CA ARG A 286 3.14 72.16 3.72
C ARG A 286 4.21 72.08 2.64
N LYS A 287 5.30 72.85 2.76
CA LYS A 287 6.41 72.80 1.80
C LYS A 287 7.09 71.43 1.79
N GLU A 288 7.31 70.85 2.97
CA GLU A 288 7.88 69.49 3.09
C GLU A 288 6.92 68.41 2.57
N LEU A 289 5.62 68.52 2.82
CA LEU A 289 4.60 67.64 2.21
C LEU A 289 4.67 67.66 0.69
N ARG A 290 4.71 68.85 0.08
CA ARG A 290 4.79 68.98 -1.39
C ARG A 290 6.09 68.40 -1.94
N ARG A 291 7.23 68.72 -1.32
CA ARG A 291 8.54 68.16 -1.70
C ARG A 291 8.57 66.65 -1.59
N ALA A 292 8.03 66.09 -0.52
CA ALA A 292 7.99 64.65 -0.31
C ALA A 292 7.06 63.94 -1.30
N ALA A 293 5.95 64.58 -1.67
CA ALA A 293 5.04 64.07 -2.71
C ALA A 293 5.71 64.07 -4.10
N GLU A 294 6.44 65.13 -4.44
CA GLU A 294 7.19 65.24 -5.71
C GLU A 294 8.37 64.25 -5.79
N ALA A 295 9.06 64.02 -4.67
CA ALA A 295 10.22 63.13 -4.62
C ALA A 295 9.87 61.64 -4.80
N LYS A 296 8.58 61.26 -4.72
CA LYS A 296 8.09 59.88 -4.78
C LYS A 296 8.74 58.93 -3.76
N ASP A 297 9.35 59.48 -2.71
CA ASP A 297 9.94 58.71 -1.61
C ASP A 297 8.87 58.48 -0.55
N MET A 298 8.42 57.23 -0.49
CA MET A 298 7.36 56.80 0.42
C MET A 298 7.70 57.06 1.90
N THR A 299 8.97 56.92 2.30
CA THR A 299 9.39 57.10 3.70
C THR A 299 9.36 58.58 4.09
N ARG A 300 9.86 59.45 3.21
CA ARG A 300 9.81 60.90 3.40
C ARG A 300 8.38 61.43 3.37
N LEU A 301 7.53 60.91 2.48
CA LEU A 301 6.12 61.30 2.40
C LEU A 301 5.35 60.93 3.68
N LYS A 302 5.60 59.75 4.25
CA LYS A 302 5.04 59.34 5.54
C LYS A 302 5.46 60.29 6.66
N ALA A 303 6.77 60.56 6.78
CA ALA A 303 7.28 61.47 7.80
C ALA A 303 6.69 62.88 7.66
N ALA A 304 6.53 63.38 6.43
CA ALA A 304 5.92 64.67 6.15
C ALA A 304 4.43 64.73 6.51
N ILE A 305 3.65 63.68 6.25
CA ILE A 305 2.24 63.59 6.66
C ILE A 305 2.11 63.63 8.18
N ILE A 306 2.90 62.84 8.92
CA ILE A 306 2.88 62.84 10.39
C ILE A 306 3.28 64.21 10.94
N ALA A 307 4.32 64.83 10.39
CA ALA A 307 4.75 66.16 10.79
C ALA A 307 3.67 67.23 10.52
N ALA A 308 2.99 67.14 9.39
CA ALA A 308 1.89 68.04 9.04
C ALA A 308 0.68 67.85 9.95
N GLU A 309 0.23 66.62 10.21
CA GLU A 309 -0.85 66.32 11.14
C GLU A 309 -0.57 66.89 12.53
N LYS A 310 0.65 66.69 13.05
CA LYS A 310 1.05 67.25 14.34
C LYS A 310 1.01 68.79 14.34
N SER A 311 1.49 69.41 13.27
CA SER A 311 1.48 70.88 13.13
C SER A 311 0.06 71.47 12.96
N PHE A 312 -0.87 70.68 12.41
CA PHE A 312 -2.28 71.07 12.25
C PHE A 312 -3.08 70.87 13.54
N GLN A 313 -2.76 69.82 14.31
CA GLN A 313 -3.39 69.53 15.62
C GLN A 313 -2.93 70.46 16.75
N GLU A 314 -1.74 71.07 16.65
CA GLU A 314 -1.27 72.05 17.62
C GLU A 314 -2.28 73.21 17.68
N LYS A 315 -3.05 73.27 18.77
CA LYS A 315 -4.14 74.24 18.98
C LYS A 315 -3.59 75.65 18.84
N VAL A 316 -3.84 76.26 17.68
CA VAL A 316 -3.60 77.69 17.51
C VAL A 316 -4.59 78.40 18.44
N PRO A 317 -4.15 79.40 19.23
CA PRO A 317 -5.06 80.24 20.00
C PRO A 317 -6.26 80.65 19.14
N GLU A 318 -7.50 80.52 19.68
CA GLU A 318 -8.85 80.47 19.04
C GLU A 318 -9.16 81.41 17.84
N MET A 319 -8.26 82.32 17.54
CA MET A 319 -8.26 83.33 16.48
C MET A 319 -8.19 82.80 15.03
N CYS A 320 -8.06 81.49 14.79
CA CYS A 320 -7.71 80.93 13.47
C CYS A 320 -8.44 79.59 13.18
N GLY A 321 -9.60 79.61 12.51
CA GLY A 321 -10.35 78.40 12.13
C GLY A 321 -9.72 77.60 10.96
N ASP A 322 -9.81 76.28 10.95
CA ASP A 322 -9.09 75.37 10.02
C ASP A 322 -9.10 75.81 8.54
N ASP A 323 -7.92 75.83 7.89
CA ASP A 323 -7.84 76.15 6.45
C ASP A 323 -8.27 74.91 5.63
N PRO A 324 -9.35 74.98 4.83
CA PRO A 324 -9.74 73.86 3.97
C PRO A 324 -8.64 73.47 2.97
N LYS A 325 -7.74 74.39 2.60
CA LYS A 325 -6.60 74.09 1.72
C LYS A 325 -5.55 73.19 2.40
N GLU A 326 -5.34 73.33 3.70
CA GLU A 326 -4.42 72.48 4.47
C GLU A 326 -4.92 71.03 4.49
N LYS A 327 -6.22 70.86 4.71
CA LYS A 327 -6.88 69.55 4.65
C LYS A 327 -6.80 68.95 3.25
N GLN A 328 -7.08 69.74 2.21
CA GLN A 328 -7.01 69.28 0.82
C GLN A 328 -5.59 68.83 0.42
N GLU A 329 -4.54 69.56 0.84
CA GLU A 329 -3.15 69.17 0.56
C GLU A 329 -2.73 67.90 1.31
N LEU A 330 -3.19 67.74 2.55
CA LEU A 330 -2.92 66.54 3.33
C LEU A 330 -3.64 65.31 2.76
N ASP A 331 -4.90 65.47 2.34
CA ASP A 331 -5.66 64.42 1.67
C ASP A 331 -5.03 64.07 0.30
N ALA A 332 -4.53 65.06 -0.45
CA ALA A 332 -3.78 64.83 -1.69
C ALA A 332 -2.47 64.07 -1.44
N ALA A 333 -1.71 64.40 -0.38
CA ALA A 333 -0.50 63.68 0.00
C ALA A 333 -0.80 62.23 0.43
N ARG A 334 -1.89 62.01 1.17
CA ARG A 334 -2.37 60.67 1.52
C ARG A 334 -2.76 59.87 0.27
N ALA A 335 -3.44 60.49 -0.69
CA ALA A 335 -3.78 59.85 -1.95
C ALA A 335 -2.51 59.46 -2.74
N ALA A 336 -1.51 60.34 -2.83
CA ALA A 336 -0.23 60.03 -3.47
C ALA A 336 0.51 58.87 -2.78
N LEU A 337 0.51 58.84 -1.44
CA LEU A 337 1.08 57.74 -0.67
C LEU A 337 0.39 56.41 -0.98
N ARG A 338 -0.95 56.41 -1.07
CA ARG A 338 -1.75 55.24 -1.45
C ARG A 338 -1.37 54.75 -2.85
N THR A 339 -1.34 55.64 -3.85
CA THR A 339 -0.97 55.27 -5.22
C THR A 339 0.42 54.65 -5.29
N HIS A 340 1.41 55.25 -4.62
CA HIS A 340 2.78 54.71 -4.60
C HIS A 340 2.88 53.34 -3.91
N ALA A 341 2.18 53.16 -2.80
CA ALA A 341 2.16 51.90 -2.08
C ALA A 341 1.49 50.78 -2.91
N MET A 342 0.39 51.09 -3.62
CA MET A 342 -0.24 50.13 -4.55
C MET A 342 0.65 49.78 -5.73
N SER A 343 1.34 50.75 -6.34
CA SER A 343 2.32 50.46 -7.41
C SER A 343 3.53 49.64 -6.94
N ARG A 344 3.89 49.73 -5.65
CA ARG A 344 4.92 48.87 -5.05
C ARG A 344 4.39 47.44 -4.84
N LEU A 345 3.18 47.29 -4.27
CA LEU A 345 2.56 45.97 -4.12
C LEU A 345 2.37 45.26 -5.46
N SER A 346 1.92 45.97 -6.50
CA SER A 346 1.80 45.39 -7.85
C SER A 346 3.13 44.83 -8.33
N ARG A 347 4.21 45.62 -8.27
CA ARG A 347 5.54 45.16 -8.68
C ARG A 347 6.05 43.97 -7.86
N LEU A 348 5.76 43.92 -6.57
CA LEU A 348 6.13 42.80 -5.70
C LEU A 348 5.31 41.54 -5.99
N ALA A 349 4.04 41.71 -6.32
CA ALA A 349 3.16 40.61 -6.73
C ALA A 349 3.56 40.04 -8.11
N ASP A 350 3.95 40.90 -9.04
CA ASP A 350 4.45 40.51 -10.37
C ASP A 350 5.82 39.83 -10.29
N ALA A 351 6.68 40.27 -9.37
CA ALA A 351 7.99 39.66 -9.12
C ALA A 351 7.91 38.35 -8.28
N GLU A 352 6.72 37.97 -7.82
CA GLU A 352 6.48 36.80 -6.94
C GLU A 352 7.32 36.80 -5.64
N ASP A 353 7.74 37.97 -5.14
CA ASP A 353 8.50 38.08 -3.88
C ASP A 353 7.56 38.03 -2.67
N ILE A 354 7.34 36.82 -2.16
CA ILE A 354 6.41 36.53 -1.07
C ILE A 354 6.72 37.31 0.21
N GLU A 355 8.00 37.41 0.58
CA GLU A 355 8.40 38.05 1.83
C GLU A 355 8.21 39.57 1.76
N SER A 356 8.67 40.18 0.66
CA SER A 356 8.54 41.62 0.46
C SER A 356 7.07 42.02 0.26
N LEU A 357 6.26 41.20 -0.42
CA LEU A 357 4.82 41.42 -0.58
C LEU A 357 4.10 41.38 0.77
N GLY A 358 4.44 40.40 1.63
CA GLY A 358 3.90 40.31 2.99
C GLY A 358 4.24 41.53 3.86
N LYS A 359 5.51 41.98 3.83
CA LYS A 359 5.93 43.22 4.52
C LYS A 359 5.21 44.45 3.98
N GLY A 360 5.04 44.55 2.66
CA GLY A 360 4.31 45.64 2.01
C GLY A 360 2.84 45.71 2.43
N LEU A 361 2.17 44.56 2.55
CA LEU A 361 0.77 44.47 3.03
C LEU A 361 0.65 44.91 4.50
N GLN A 362 1.59 44.51 5.35
CA GLN A 362 1.62 44.93 6.77
C GLN A 362 1.89 46.44 6.92
N GLU A 363 2.77 47.00 6.08
CA GLU A 363 2.98 48.45 6.05
C GLU A 363 1.69 49.19 5.65
N LEU A 364 0.93 48.67 4.68
CA LEU A 364 -0.29 49.30 4.18
C LEU A 364 -1.47 49.25 5.16
N SER A 365 -1.62 48.17 5.92
CA SER A 365 -2.67 48.05 6.94
C SER A 365 -2.52 49.11 8.04
N GLY A 366 -1.27 49.48 8.37
CA GLY A 366 -0.98 50.56 9.32
C GLY A 366 -1.31 51.97 8.83
N HIS A 367 -1.69 52.16 7.57
CA HIS A 367 -1.91 53.48 6.95
C HIS A 367 -3.38 53.80 6.64
N GLY A 368 -4.32 53.01 7.16
CA GLY A 368 -5.76 53.28 6.99
C GLY A 368 -6.21 53.25 5.54
N VAL A 369 -5.53 52.47 4.70
CA VAL A 369 -5.99 52.16 3.35
C VAL A 369 -7.09 51.11 3.48
N PRO A 370 -8.29 51.34 2.91
CA PRO A 370 -9.41 50.42 3.04
C PRO A 370 -9.02 49.02 2.53
N ALA A 371 -9.44 47.98 3.26
CA ALA A 371 -9.06 46.59 2.99
C ALA A 371 -9.40 46.15 1.55
N GLU A 372 -10.49 46.69 1.01
CA GLU A 372 -10.98 46.41 -0.35
C GLU A 372 -9.93 46.69 -1.44
N GLU A 373 -9.09 47.73 -1.26
CA GLU A 373 -8.10 48.13 -2.26
C GLU A 373 -6.92 47.15 -2.37
N TRP A 374 -6.59 46.41 -1.30
CA TRP A 374 -5.43 45.51 -1.27
C TRP A 374 -5.79 44.03 -1.03
N GLN A 375 -7.07 43.70 -0.91
CA GLN A 375 -7.54 42.32 -0.73
C GLN A 375 -7.07 41.37 -1.84
N HIS A 376 -7.01 41.85 -3.09
CA HIS A 376 -6.51 41.04 -4.22
C HIS A 376 -5.01 40.70 -4.07
N PHE A 377 -4.20 41.60 -3.49
CA PHE A 377 -2.79 41.32 -3.17
C PHE A 377 -2.63 40.36 -2.00
N GLU A 378 -3.52 40.42 -1.00
CA GLU A 378 -3.55 39.45 0.09
C GLU A 378 -3.90 38.05 -0.42
N GLN A 379 -4.91 37.95 -1.29
CA GLN A 379 -5.27 36.71 -1.97
C GLN A 379 -4.10 36.19 -2.81
N ARG A 380 -3.44 37.05 -3.59
CA ARG A 380 -2.25 36.70 -4.38
C ARG A 380 -1.09 36.21 -3.50
N HIS A 381 -0.82 36.89 -2.39
CA HIS A 381 0.20 36.48 -1.42
C HIS A 381 -0.14 35.13 -0.79
N SER A 382 -1.41 34.86 -0.45
CA SER A 382 -1.81 33.54 0.05
C SER A 382 -1.63 32.44 -0.99
N GLN A 383 -1.95 32.72 -2.27
CA GLN A 383 -1.75 31.79 -3.38
C GLN A 383 -0.27 31.47 -3.59
N LEU A 384 0.60 32.49 -3.58
CA LEU A 384 2.04 32.30 -3.71
C LEU A 384 2.63 31.53 -2.51
N LYS A 385 2.16 31.77 -1.28
CA LYS A 385 2.55 30.98 -0.11
C LYS A 385 2.13 29.52 -0.19
N THR A 386 0.90 29.24 -0.64
CA THR A 386 0.47 27.86 -0.86
C THR A 386 1.30 27.20 -1.94
N ARG A 387 1.61 27.93 -3.02
CA ARG A 387 2.47 27.46 -4.10
C ARG A 387 3.86 27.09 -3.62
N GLN A 388 4.53 27.97 -2.86
CA GLN A 388 5.86 27.72 -2.30
C GLN A 388 5.85 26.52 -1.34
N ARG A 389 4.87 26.43 -0.44
CA ARG A 389 4.75 25.27 0.47
C ARG A 389 4.58 23.95 -0.28
N CYS A 390 3.78 23.92 -1.34
CA CYS A 390 3.63 22.72 -2.17
C CYS A 390 4.94 22.37 -2.88
N GLN A 391 5.68 23.35 -3.39
CA GLN A 391 7.01 23.13 -3.99
C GLN A 391 8.03 22.59 -2.97
N ASP A 392 8.08 23.18 -1.77
CA ASP A 392 9.00 22.75 -0.71
C ASP A 392 8.68 21.32 -0.23
N LYS A 393 7.39 21.00 -0.03
CA LYS A 393 6.94 19.65 0.31
C LYS A 393 7.34 18.64 -0.78
N LEU A 394 7.11 18.99 -2.05
CA LEU A 394 7.44 18.13 -3.17
C LEU A 394 8.96 17.92 -3.27
N ALA A 395 9.75 18.98 -3.15
CA ALA A 395 11.21 18.90 -3.14
C ALA A 395 11.74 18.07 -1.96
N GLN A 396 11.16 18.22 -0.77
CA GLN A 396 11.52 17.42 0.41
C GLN A 396 11.19 15.94 0.21
N ALA A 397 10.00 15.62 -0.33
CA ALA A 397 9.60 14.26 -0.63
C ALA A 397 10.51 13.62 -1.70
N THR A 398 10.84 14.36 -2.75
CA THR A 398 11.79 13.91 -3.79
C THR A 398 13.18 13.66 -3.22
N LYS A 399 13.68 14.54 -2.33
CA LYS A 399 14.97 14.38 -1.65
C LYS A 399 14.98 13.16 -0.72
N ALA A 400 13.86 12.88 -0.06
CA ALA A 400 13.71 11.71 0.81
C ALA A 400 13.59 10.39 0.03
N ARG A 401 13.33 10.42 -1.29
CA ARG A 401 13.01 9.26 -2.13
C ARG A 401 11.84 8.41 -1.59
N ASP A 402 10.91 9.04 -0.88
CA ASP A 402 9.70 8.38 -0.39
C ASP A 402 8.60 8.47 -1.45
N LYS A 403 8.30 7.34 -2.09
CA LYS A 403 7.34 7.25 -3.19
C LYS A 403 5.95 7.76 -2.79
N ASP A 404 5.43 7.33 -1.65
CA ASP A 404 4.07 7.66 -1.22
C ASP A 404 3.97 9.14 -0.86
N ALA A 405 5.02 9.69 -0.21
CA ALA A 405 5.12 11.11 0.07
C ALA A 405 5.20 11.97 -1.21
N ILE A 406 5.92 11.51 -2.25
CA ILE A 406 6.00 12.22 -3.54
C ILE A 406 4.63 12.23 -4.22
N VAL A 407 3.91 11.11 -4.25
CA VAL A 407 2.58 11.02 -4.87
C VAL A 407 1.57 11.93 -4.14
N ALA A 408 1.53 11.90 -2.81
CA ALA A 408 0.68 12.78 -2.03
C ALA A 408 1.02 14.26 -2.23
N ALA A 409 2.32 14.61 -2.22
CA ALA A 409 2.76 15.98 -2.48
C ALA A 409 2.45 16.43 -3.92
N MET A 410 2.45 15.52 -4.90
CA MET A 410 2.05 15.81 -6.27
C MET A 410 0.55 16.07 -6.42
N GLU A 411 -0.31 15.36 -5.68
CA GLU A 411 -1.76 15.63 -5.67
C GLU A 411 -2.07 17.00 -5.10
N ASP A 412 -1.46 17.33 -3.94
CA ASP A 412 -1.52 18.68 -3.35
C ASP A 412 -1.02 19.75 -4.32
N ALA A 413 0.09 19.46 -5.01
CA ALA A 413 0.71 20.36 -5.98
C ALA A 413 -0.15 20.56 -7.24
N LYS A 414 -0.85 19.54 -7.75
CA LYS A 414 -1.72 19.65 -8.94
C LYS A 414 -2.92 20.57 -8.74
N VAL A 415 -3.39 20.73 -7.50
CA VAL A 415 -4.50 21.64 -7.16
C VAL A 415 -4.04 23.10 -7.16
N VAL A 416 -2.78 23.35 -6.81
CA VAL A 416 -2.25 24.71 -6.55
C VAL A 416 -1.34 25.22 -7.67
N LEU A 417 -0.57 24.33 -8.31
CA LEU A 417 0.28 24.63 -9.45
C LEU A 417 -0.49 24.38 -10.74
N GLU A 418 -0.29 25.26 -11.72
CA GLU A 418 -0.73 25.00 -13.10
C GLU A 418 -0.11 23.69 -13.61
N GLN A 419 -0.85 22.97 -14.46
CA GLN A 419 -0.63 21.56 -14.81
C GLN A 419 0.75 21.24 -15.45
N ASN A 420 1.62 22.23 -15.70
CA ASN A 420 2.90 22.09 -16.41
C ASN A 420 4.11 22.65 -15.64
N SER A 421 4.14 22.58 -14.31
CA SER A 421 5.35 22.97 -13.59
C SER A 421 6.44 21.90 -13.73
N GLU A 422 7.67 22.30 -14.12
CA GLU A 422 8.85 21.42 -14.23
C GLU A 422 9.06 20.55 -12.99
N VAL A 423 8.69 21.05 -11.81
CA VAL A 423 8.80 20.33 -10.53
C VAL A 423 7.91 19.07 -10.49
N ILE A 424 6.71 19.14 -11.09
CA ILE A 424 5.80 17.97 -11.18
C ILE A 424 6.37 16.93 -12.14
N GLU A 425 6.98 17.34 -13.26
CA GLU A 425 7.61 16.41 -14.20
C GLU A 425 8.82 15.69 -13.59
N ILE A 426 9.66 16.42 -12.87
CA ILE A 426 10.81 15.84 -12.13
C ILE A 426 10.29 14.83 -11.11
N ALA A 427 9.25 15.18 -10.35
CA ALA A 427 8.64 14.28 -9.37
C ALA A 427 8.06 13.01 -10.03
N GLN A 428 7.33 13.13 -11.14
CA GLN A 428 6.81 11.99 -11.92
C GLN A 428 7.94 11.07 -12.39
N LYS A 429 9.02 11.65 -12.92
CA LYS A 429 10.19 10.87 -13.36
C LYS A 429 10.87 10.16 -12.19
N THR A 430 10.92 10.77 -11.01
CA THR A 430 11.45 10.08 -9.82
C THR A 430 10.54 8.96 -9.33
N VAL A 431 9.21 9.12 -9.36
CA VAL A 431 8.28 8.04 -9.02
C VAL A 431 8.43 6.87 -9.98
N SER A 432 8.48 7.12 -11.29
CA SER A 432 8.66 6.05 -12.28
C SER A 432 10.01 5.33 -12.16
N MET A 433 11.07 6.06 -11.79
CA MET A 433 12.35 5.45 -11.44
C MET A 433 12.28 4.59 -10.17
N LEU A 434 11.64 5.07 -9.10
CA LEU A 434 11.49 4.30 -7.86
C LEU A 434 10.61 3.05 -8.06
N GLU A 435 9.59 3.13 -8.90
CA GLU A 435 8.77 1.97 -9.30
C GLU A 435 9.56 0.95 -10.11
N ALA A 436 10.43 1.41 -11.02
CA ALA A 436 11.35 0.54 -11.73
C ALA A 436 12.37 -0.12 -10.78
N GLU A 437 12.90 0.62 -9.79
CA GLU A 437 13.78 0.08 -8.74
C GLU A 437 13.04 -0.96 -7.88
N GLU A 438 11.80 -0.70 -7.47
CA GLU A 438 10.98 -1.61 -6.65
C GLU A 438 10.61 -2.89 -7.42
N THR A 439 10.24 -2.78 -8.69
CA THR A 439 9.95 -3.95 -9.55
C THR A 439 11.21 -4.77 -9.84
N MET A 440 12.36 -4.12 -10.06
CA MET A 440 13.66 -4.80 -10.17
C MET A 440 14.08 -5.48 -8.84
N ALA A 441 13.81 -4.86 -7.69
CA ALA A 441 14.07 -5.45 -6.39
C ALA A 441 13.18 -6.67 -6.11
N LYS A 442 11.88 -6.58 -6.44
CA LYS A 442 10.93 -7.70 -6.32
C LYS A 442 11.31 -8.88 -7.21
N THR A 443 11.60 -8.62 -8.49
CA THR A 443 12.04 -9.67 -9.43
C THR A 443 13.37 -10.28 -8.97
N ARG A 444 14.33 -9.49 -8.48
CA ARG A 444 15.55 -10.02 -7.86
C ARG A 444 15.24 -10.90 -6.64
N ALA A 445 14.34 -10.49 -5.74
CA ALA A 445 13.99 -11.29 -4.57
C ALA A 445 13.33 -12.63 -4.95
N GLU A 446 12.36 -12.62 -5.87
CA GLU A 446 11.70 -13.83 -6.37
C GLU A 446 12.70 -14.79 -7.04
N VAL A 447 13.61 -14.25 -7.85
CA VAL A 447 14.66 -15.03 -8.50
C VAL A 447 15.67 -15.57 -7.49
N ALA A 448 16.04 -14.80 -6.46
CA ALA A 448 16.90 -15.27 -5.36
C ALA A 448 16.27 -16.45 -4.61
N GLU A 449 14.97 -16.36 -4.29
CA GLU A 449 14.25 -17.45 -3.65
C GLU A 449 14.17 -18.70 -4.55
N GLU A 450 13.85 -18.54 -5.84
CA GLU A 450 13.76 -19.66 -6.77
C GLU A 450 15.13 -20.30 -7.03
N LEU A 451 16.19 -19.50 -7.07
CA LEU A 451 17.57 -19.98 -7.13
C LEU A 451 17.91 -20.78 -5.87
N THR A 452 17.57 -20.25 -4.69
CA THR A 452 17.80 -20.94 -3.41
C THR A 452 17.04 -22.26 -3.36
N ARG A 453 15.75 -22.29 -3.74
CA ARG A 453 14.95 -23.52 -3.85
C ARG A 453 15.58 -24.52 -4.82
N SER A 454 16.00 -24.06 -5.99
CA SER A 454 16.57 -24.92 -7.05
C SER A 454 17.94 -25.50 -6.68
N VAL A 455 18.76 -24.77 -5.91
CA VAL A 455 20.07 -25.22 -5.43
C VAL A 455 19.94 -26.40 -4.46
N HIS A 456 18.91 -26.39 -3.62
CA HIS A 456 18.62 -27.48 -2.69
C HIS A 456 17.94 -28.67 -3.37
N GLY A 457 17.27 -28.45 -4.52
CA GLY A 457 16.69 -29.52 -5.33
C GLY A 457 17.74 -30.40 -6.04
N GLU A 458 17.29 -31.54 -6.54
CA GLU A 458 18.09 -32.43 -7.40
C GLU A 458 17.81 -32.23 -8.91
N ASP A 459 16.85 -31.36 -9.26
CA ASP A 459 16.47 -31.13 -10.66
C ASP A 459 17.44 -30.17 -11.36
N GLN A 460 18.31 -30.76 -12.19
CA GLN A 460 19.27 -30.03 -13.03
C GLN A 460 18.60 -28.99 -13.94
N ARG A 461 17.44 -29.30 -14.53
CA ARG A 461 16.77 -28.41 -15.49
C ARG A 461 16.24 -27.17 -14.79
N ARG A 462 15.65 -27.35 -13.61
CA ARG A 462 15.15 -26.26 -12.79
C ARG A 462 16.27 -25.31 -12.34
N LEU A 463 17.42 -25.86 -11.93
CA LEU A 463 18.59 -25.05 -11.56
C LEU A 463 19.17 -24.26 -12.74
N ILE A 464 19.17 -24.81 -13.95
CA ILE A 464 19.57 -24.07 -15.16
C ILE A 464 18.62 -22.91 -15.41
N ALA A 465 17.30 -23.14 -15.36
CA ALA A 465 16.30 -22.10 -15.56
C ALA A 465 16.42 -20.97 -14.52
N ALA A 466 16.63 -21.33 -13.24
CA ALA A 466 16.84 -20.36 -12.17
C ALA A 466 18.12 -19.54 -12.36
N LEU A 467 19.22 -20.16 -12.82
CA LEU A 467 20.46 -19.44 -13.15
C LEU A 467 20.28 -18.47 -14.32
N THR A 468 19.55 -18.87 -15.37
CA THR A 468 19.25 -17.95 -16.49
C THR A 468 18.35 -16.78 -16.07
N ALA A 469 17.40 -17.02 -15.16
CA ALA A 469 16.59 -15.95 -14.57
C ALA A 469 17.44 -15.02 -13.69
N ALA A 470 18.42 -15.56 -12.96
CA ALA A 470 19.36 -14.78 -12.17
C ALA A 470 20.28 -13.91 -13.05
N ASP A 471 20.80 -14.44 -14.15
CA ASP A 471 21.58 -13.65 -15.10
C ASP A 471 20.72 -12.51 -15.70
N ALA A 472 19.44 -12.77 -16.03
CA ALA A 472 18.50 -11.76 -16.54
C ALA A 472 18.11 -10.69 -15.50
N ALA A 473 18.04 -11.06 -14.22
CA ALA A 473 17.81 -10.14 -13.09
C ALA A 473 19.10 -9.42 -12.63
N GLY A 474 20.20 -9.59 -13.35
CA GLY A 474 21.47 -8.89 -13.13
C GLY A 474 22.21 -9.33 -11.88
N PHE A 475 22.07 -10.59 -11.43
CA PHE A 475 22.89 -11.12 -10.34
C PHE A 475 24.37 -11.15 -10.74
N THR A 476 25.23 -10.86 -9.79
CA THR A 476 26.68 -10.88 -9.97
C THR A 476 27.23 -12.30 -9.99
N SER A 477 28.39 -12.51 -10.62
CA SER A 477 29.01 -13.84 -10.71
C SER A 477 29.32 -14.46 -9.33
N SER A 478 29.54 -13.64 -8.30
CA SER A 478 29.74 -14.10 -6.92
C SER A 478 28.45 -14.63 -6.29
N GLU A 479 27.31 -13.99 -6.52
CA GLU A 479 26.02 -14.39 -5.93
C GLU A 479 25.54 -15.74 -6.48
N VAL A 480 25.83 -16.03 -7.75
CA VAL A 480 25.45 -17.30 -8.40
C VAL A 480 26.55 -18.38 -8.38
N ALA A 481 27.73 -18.09 -7.79
CA ALA A 481 28.88 -19.01 -7.81
C ALA A 481 28.55 -20.38 -7.19
N PHE A 482 27.87 -20.37 -6.04
CA PHE A 482 27.45 -21.59 -5.36
C PHE A 482 26.47 -22.43 -6.21
N ALA A 483 25.50 -21.77 -6.85
CA ALA A 483 24.52 -22.42 -7.72
C ALA A 483 25.17 -23.02 -8.98
N ARG A 484 26.17 -22.33 -9.57
CA ARG A 484 26.94 -22.83 -10.71
C ARG A 484 27.79 -24.05 -10.35
N GLU A 485 28.42 -24.03 -9.18
CA GLU A 485 29.17 -25.20 -8.67
C GLU A 485 28.24 -26.38 -8.38
N ARG A 486 27.06 -26.13 -7.79
CA ARG A 486 26.02 -27.15 -7.60
C ARG A 486 25.57 -27.74 -8.94
N LEU A 487 25.33 -26.92 -9.96
CA LEU A 487 24.99 -27.39 -11.30
C LEU A 487 26.09 -28.26 -11.92
N ARG A 488 27.36 -27.89 -11.72
CA ARG A 488 28.50 -28.69 -12.17
C ARG A 488 28.49 -30.09 -11.55
N ARG A 489 28.23 -30.19 -10.24
CA ARG A 489 28.09 -31.47 -9.54
C ARG A 489 26.90 -32.29 -10.05
N LEU A 490 25.72 -31.67 -10.23
CA LEU A 490 24.55 -32.37 -10.77
C LEU A 490 24.80 -32.89 -12.20
N ARG A 491 25.47 -32.12 -13.06
CA ARG A 491 25.87 -32.58 -14.40
C ARG A 491 26.82 -33.76 -14.36
N ALA A 492 27.82 -33.73 -13.48
CA ALA A 492 28.73 -34.85 -13.28
C ALA A 492 27.98 -36.10 -12.81
N ARG A 493 27.02 -35.95 -11.88
CA ARG A 493 26.16 -37.03 -11.39
C ARG A 493 25.30 -37.63 -12.49
N VAL A 494 24.59 -36.81 -13.27
CA VAL A 494 23.73 -37.27 -14.37
C VAL A 494 24.55 -37.95 -15.46
N GLY A 495 25.71 -37.39 -15.81
CA GLY A 495 26.63 -38.00 -16.78
C GLY A 495 27.13 -39.36 -16.30
N ALA A 496 27.61 -39.45 -15.06
CA ALA A 496 28.09 -40.71 -14.49
C ALA A 496 26.97 -41.75 -14.34
N ALA A 497 25.74 -41.34 -14.02
CA ALA A 497 24.57 -42.21 -13.97
C ALA A 497 24.21 -42.77 -15.36
N GLN A 498 24.33 -41.94 -16.41
CA GLN A 498 24.13 -42.39 -17.78
C GLN A 498 25.22 -43.36 -18.23
N GLU A 499 26.50 -43.03 -17.98
CA GLU A 499 27.63 -43.93 -18.26
C GLU A 499 27.48 -45.27 -17.52
N LEU A 500 27.00 -45.24 -16.27
CA LEU A 500 26.73 -46.44 -15.47
C LEU A 500 25.66 -47.32 -16.12
N ARG A 501 24.56 -46.72 -16.59
CA ARG A 501 23.50 -47.43 -17.32
C ARG A 501 24.02 -48.00 -18.63
N GLU A 502 24.74 -47.21 -19.43
CA GLU A 502 25.32 -47.68 -20.70
C GLU A 502 26.32 -48.82 -20.48
N ALA A 503 27.16 -48.73 -19.45
CA ALA A 503 28.09 -49.79 -19.09
C ALA A 503 27.37 -51.07 -18.67
N ALA A 504 26.28 -50.97 -17.91
CA ALA A 504 25.47 -52.12 -17.52
C ALA A 504 24.82 -52.81 -18.74
N HIS A 505 24.37 -52.03 -19.74
CA HIS A 505 23.81 -52.58 -20.98
C HIS A 505 24.87 -53.18 -21.91
N SER A 506 26.09 -52.64 -21.91
CA SER A 506 27.17 -53.11 -22.78
C SER A 506 27.66 -54.53 -22.46
N ALA A 507 27.31 -55.07 -21.29
CA ALA A 507 27.76 -56.37 -20.78
C ALA A 507 29.30 -56.51 -20.67
N ASP A 508 30.05 -55.40 -20.70
CA ASP A 508 31.49 -55.38 -20.46
C ASP A 508 31.79 -55.17 -18.97
N MET A 509 32.34 -56.21 -18.35
CA MET A 509 32.69 -56.23 -16.93
C MET A 509 33.69 -55.12 -16.54
N TYR A 510 34.67 -54.82 -17.39
CA TYR A 510 35.69 -53.81 -17.08
C TYR A 510 35.11 -52.40 -17.17
N ARG A 511 34.31 -52.14 -18.22
CA ARG A 511 33.61 -50.86 -18.38
C ARG A 511 32.64 -50.61 -17.23
N LEU A 512 31.91 -51.63 -16.78
CA LEU A 512 30.96 -51.51 -15.66
C LEU A 512 31.67 -51.23 -14.32
N ARG A 513 32.79 -51.89 -14.03
CA ARG A 513 33.60 -51.60 -12.83
C ARG A 513 34.15 -50.17 -12.83
N ALA A 514 34.65 -49.70 -13.97
CA ALA A 514 35.12 -48.33 -14.13
C ALA A 514 33.97 -47.33 -13.92
N ALA A 515 32.80 -47.59 -14.52
CA ALA A 515 31.62 -46.74 -14.39
C ALA A 515 31.08 -46.70 -12.95
N ILE A 516 31.07 -47.82 -12.22
CA ILE A 516 30.71 -47.85 -10.78
C ILE A 516 31.63 -46.94 -9.97
N THR A 517 32.94 -46.95 -10.28
CA THR A 517 33.92 -46.12 -9.56
C THR A 517 33.74 -44.63 -9.88
N ALA A 518 33.47 -44.29 -11.15
CA ALA A 518 33.15 -42.93 -11.57
C ALA A 518 31.84 -42.43 -10.94
N ALA A 519 30.78 -43.25 -10.95
CA ALA A 519 29.49 -42.96 -10.35
C ALA A 519 29.57 -42.75 -8.84
N LYS A 520 30.41 -43.51 -8.12
CA LYS A 520 30.69 -43.27 -6.69
C LYS A 520 31.34 -41.90 -6.45
N ARG A 521 32.30 -41.50 -7.27
CA ARG A 521 32.96 -40.17 -7.16
C ARG A 521 32.01 -39.02 -7.49
N ALA A 522 31.02 -39.26 -8.35
CA ALA A 522 30.01 -38.29 -8.75
C ALA A 522 28.75 -38.32 -7.86
N GLU A 523 28.76 -39.07 -6.76
CA GLU A 523 27.64 -39.17 -5.80
C GLU A 523 26.32 -39.61 -6.45
N VAL A 524 26.38 -40.53 -7.42
CA VAL A 524 25.19 -41.17 -7.99
C VAL A 524 24.41 -41.92 -6.90
N SER A 525 23.08 -41.99 -7.02
CA SER A 525 22.22 -42.60 -5.99
C SER A 525 22.59 -44.08 -5.75
N GLU A 526 22.47 -44.53 -4.50
CA GLU A 526 22.78 -45.92 -4.14
C GLU A 526 21.84 -46.93 -4.83
N SER A 527 20.63 -46.54 -5.22
CA SER A 527 19.73 -47.40 -5.99
C SER A 527 20.30 -47.73 -7.38
N GLU A 528 20.83 -46.73 -8.10
CA GLU A 528 21.45 -46.94 -9.41
C GLU A 528 22.77 -47.72 -9.28
N LEU A 529 23.57 -47.41 -8.26
CA LEU A 529 24.78 -48.18 -7.94
C LEU A 529 24.46 -49.64 -7.58
N ALA A 530 23.36 -49.90 -6.84
CA ALA A 530 22.93 -51.25 -6.49
C ALA A 530 22.57 -52.06 -7.73
N GLY A 531 21.79 -51.48 -8.66
CA GLY A 531 21.46 -52.12 -9.94
C GLY A 531 22.71 -52.44 -10.77
N ALA A 532 23.67 -51.52 -10.84
CA ALA A 532 24.94 -51.77 -11.53
C ALA A 532 25.80 -52.84 -10.85
N ARG A 533 25.84 -52.89 -9.50
CA ARG A 533 26.56 -53.94 -8.74
C ARG A 533 25.90 -55.31 -8.91
N GLU A 534 24.58 -55.36 -9.03
CA GLU A 534 23.86 -56.59 -9.33
C GLU A 534 24.13 -57.07 -10.76
N ALA A 535 24.08 -56.17 -11.75
CA ALA A 535 24.47 -56.48 -13.13
C ALA A 535 25.93 -57.00 -13.20
N LEU A 536 26.85 -56.38 -12.46
CA LEU A 536 28.24 -56.85 -12.38
C LEU A 536 28.34 -58.26 -11.79
N ARG A 537 27.62 -58.55 -10.70
CA ARG A 537 27.58 -59.89 -10.09
C ARG A 537 27.02 -60.93 -11.06
N CYS A 538 25.98 -60.59 -11.83
CA CYS A 538 25.45 -61.47 -12.86
C CYS A 538 26.48 -61.76 -13.96
N LEU A 539 27.22 -60.75 -14.44
CA LEU A 539 28.27 -60.93 -15.44
C LEU A 539 29.45 -61.77 -14.93
N GLU A 540 29.86 -61.57 -13.67
CA GLU A 540 30.91 -62.37 -13.02
C GLU A 540 30.48 -63.84 -12.93
N LEU A 541 29.24 -64.09 -12.49
CA LEU A 541 28.68 -65.44 -12.39
C LEU A 541 28.54 -66.10 -13.76
N GLN A 542 28.14 -65.35 -14.81
CA GLN A 542 28.16 -65.83 -16.19
C GLN A 542 29.57 -66.21 -16.66
N ALA A 543 30.58 -65.40 -16.34
CA ALA A 543 31.97 -65.67 -16.71
C ALA A 543 32.56 -66.89 -15.97
N ASP A 544 32.17 -67.11 -14.71
CA ASP A 544 32.53 -68.31 -13.96
C ASP A 544 31.86 -69.56 -14.53
N VAL A 545 30.55 -69.50 -14.84
CA VAL A 545 29.85 -70.64 -15.43
C VAL A 545 30.38 -70.98 -16.83
N ARG A 546 30.74 -69.99 -17.66
CA ARG A 546 31.41 -70.26 -18.95
C ARG A 546 32.69 -71.06 -18.78
N ARG A 547 33.55 -70.66 -17.84
CA ARG A 547 34.78 -71.39 -17.51
C ARG A 547 34.48 -72.80 -17.00
N SER A 548 33.45 -72.98 -16.18
CA SER A 548 33.01 -74.29 -15.70
C SER A 548 32.46 -75.18 -16.83
N ILE A 549 31.70 -74.63 -17.78
CA ILE A 549 31.23 -75.37 -18.97
C ILE A 549 32.43 -75.81 -19.82
N GLU A 550 33.39 -74.92 -20.09
CA GLU A 550 34.60 -75.25 -20.84
C GLU A 550 35.42 -76.34 -20.14
N ALA A 551 35.58 -76.26 -18.81
CA ALA A 551 36.24 -77.27 -17.99
C ALA A 551 35.49 -78.62 -18.04
N ALA A 552 34.17 -78.62 -17.95
CA ALA A 552 33.35 -79.85 -18.03
C ALA A 552 33.40 -80.50 -19.43
N VAL A 553 33.37 -79.68 -20.49
CA VAL A 553 33.51 -80.16 -21.89
C VAL A 553 34.88 -80.78 -22.13
N THR A 554 35.95 -80.15 -21.61
CA THR A 554 37.32 -80.68 -21.75
C THR A 554 37.54 -81.96 -20.93
N ALA A 555 36.98 -82.04 -19.72
CA ALA A 555 37.00 -83.24 -18.89
C ALA A 555 36.11 -84.39 -19.42
N LYS A 556 35.18 -84.10 -20.34
CA LYS A 556 34.15 -85.03 -20.86
C LYS A 556 33.26 -85.62 -19.75
N ASP A 557 33.06 -84.90 -18.66
CA ASP A 557 32.19 -85.32 -17.56
C ASP A 557 30.74 -84.89 -17.85
N VAL A 558 29.88 -85.88 -18.05
CA VAL A 558 28.47 -85.69 -18.43
C VAL A 558 27.67 -85.04 -17.30
N GLU A 559 27.94 -85.40 -16.04
CA GLU A 559 27.18 -84.91 -14.89
C GLU A 559 27.62 -83.50 -14.50
N LEU A 560 28.93 -83.22 -14.52
CA LEU A 560 29.41 -81.84 -14.37
C LEU A 560 28.88 -80.93 -15.47
N LEU A 561 28.85 -81.39 -16.73
CA LEU A 561 28.35 -80.59 -17.84
C LEU A 561 26.84 -80.32 -17.71
N ARG A 562 26.03 -81.29 -17.27
CA ARG A 562 24.60 -81.08 -16.95
C ARG A 562 24.39 -80.02 -15.89
N ARG A 563 25.14 -80.12 -14.79
CA ARG A 563 25.07 -79.15 -13.69
C ARG A 563 25.47 -77.75 -14.17
N CYS A 564 26.59 -77.62 -14.89
CA CYS A 564 27.05 -76.34 -15.42
C CYS A 564 26.06 -75.72 -16.44
N ILE A 565 25.35 -76.55 -17.22
CA ILE A 565 24.29 -76.09 -18.12
C ILE A 565 23.11 -75.49 -17.33
N GLU A 566 22.71 -76.14 -16.23
CA GLU A 566 21.62 -75.66 -15.40
C GLU A 566 21.99 -74.38 -14.64
N ASP A 567 23.18 -74.36 -14.03
CA ASP A 567 23.76 -73.17 -13.41
C ASP A 567 23.87 -72.03 -14.45
N GLY A 568 24.17 -72.36 -15.70
CA GLY A 568 24.25 -71.41 -16.82
C GLY A 568 22.91 -70.80 -17.20
N LYS A 569 21.82 -71.57 -17.15
CA LYS A 569 20.47 -71.04 -17.36
C LYS A 569 20.08 -70.11 -16.22
N GLN A 570 20.38 -70.48 -14.98
CA GLN A 570 20.10 -69.65 -13.79
C GLN A 570 20.91 -68.34 -13.81
N ALA A 571 22.16 -68.40 -14.28
CA ALA A 571 23.03 -67.24 -14.50
C ALA A 571 22.57 -66.29 -15.62
N GLY A 572 21.60 -66.71 -16.45
CA GLY A 572 21.18 -65.96 -17.62
C GLY A 572 22.19 -65.98 -18.77
N LEU A 573 22.98 -67.05 -18.92
CA LEU A 573 23.85 -67.21 -20.10
C LEU A 573 23.04 -67.18 -21.39
N ASN A 574 23.68 -66.74 -22.48
CA ASN A 574 23.04 -66.68 -23.79
C ASN A 574 22.53 -68.07 -24.20
N ARG A 575 21.27 -68.14 -24.67
CA ARG A 575 20.63 -69.38 -25.15
C ARG A 575 21.51 -70.13 -26.17
N GLN A 576 22.27 -69.41 -26.98
CA GLN A 576 23.19 -70.03 -27.95
C GLN A 576 24.35 -70.79 -27.27
N GLU A 577 24.91 -70.26 -26.19
CA GLU A 577 26.01 -70.90 -25.44
C GLU A 577 25.50 -72.15 -24.72
N VAL A 578 24.32 -72.04 -24.08
CA VAL A 578 23.64 -73.17 -23.45
C VAL A 578 23.31 -74.25 -24.48
N ALA A 579 22.80 -73.88 -25.67
CA ALA A 579 22.50 -74.83 -26.75
C ALA A 579 23.77 -75.52 -27.28
N ARG A 580 24.90 -74.80 -27.38
CA ARG A 580 26.20 -75.40 -27.76
C ARG A 580 26.64 -76.42 -26.71
N ALA A 581 26.57 -76.09 -25.42
CA ALA A 581 26.89 -76.99 -24.33
C ALA A 581 25.96 -78.23 -24.31
N GLN A 582 24.66 -78.05 -24.53
CA GLN A 582 23.68 -79.15 -24.66
C GLN A 582 24.00 -80.06 -25.85
N LYS A 583 24.40 -79.50 -26.98
CA LYS A 583 24.84 -80.28 -28.15
C LYS A 583 26.10 -81.10 -27.84
N HIS A 584 27.03 -80.56 -27.07
CA HIS A 584 28.19 -81.32 -26.58
C HIS A 584 27.78 -82.43 -25.62
N LEU A 585 26.84 -82.17 -24.71
CA LEU A 585 26.29 -83.17 -23.80
C LEU A 585 25.62 -84.33 -24.55
N GLN A 586 24.82 -84.02 -25.57
CA GLN A 586 24.19 -85.03 -26.43
C GLN A 586 25.24 -85.89 -27.14
N LYS A 587 26.29 -85.29 -27.71
CA LYS A 587 27.37 -86.04 -28.35
C LYS A 587 28.10 -86.98 -27.38
N LEU A 588 28.36 -86.53 -26.15
CA LEU A 588 29.01 -87.36 -25.13
C LEU A 588 28.09 -88.52 -24.69
N GLY A 589 26.81 -88.25 -24.45
CA GLY A 589 25.82 -89.27 -24.10
C GLY A 589 25.61 -90.33 -25.19
N GLN A 590 25.55 -89.91 -26.46
CA GLN A 590 25.44 -90.85 -27.59
C GLN A 590 26.64 -91.82 -27.66
N SER A 591 27.84 -91.38 -27.28
CA SER A 591 29.06 -92.20 -27.33
C SER A 591 29.21 -93.23 -26.20
N SER A 592 28.59 -92.98 -25.03
CA SER A 592 28.58 -93.95 -23.92
C SER A 592 27.44 -94.95 -24.09
N VAL A 593 26.24 -94.46 -24.37
CA VAL A 593 25.06 -95.30 -24.51
C VAL A 593 25.13 -96.17 -25.77
N GLY A 594 25.73 -95.68 -26.86
CA GLY A 594 26.00 -96.50 -28.04
C GLY A 594 26.95 -97.68 -27.75
N ARG A 595 27.93 -97.52 -26.85
CA ARG A 595 28.81 -98.62 -26.42
C ARG A 595 28.06 -99.67 -25.58
N GLU A 596 27.23 -99.24 -24.64
CA GLU A 596 26.41 -100.14 -23.83
C GLU A 596 25.38 -100.89 -24.67
N LEU A 597 24.77 -100.23 -25.66
CA LEU A 597 23.84 -100.84 -26.60
C LEU A 597 24.53 -101.89 -27.48
N ALA A 598 25.71 -101.57 -28.01
CA ALA A 598 26.50 -102.51 -28.80
C ALA A 598 26.93 -103.74 -27.98
N GLU A 599 27.34 -103.54 -26.73
CA GLU A 599 27.67 -104.65 -25.82
C GLU A 599 26.45 -105.52 -25.52
N ALA A 600 25.30 -104.91 -25.23
CA ALA A 600 24.06 -105.65 -24.96
C ALA A 600 23.52 -106.41 -26.18
N LEU A 601 23.71 -105.87 -27.39
CA LEU A 601 23.44 -106.57 -28.65
C LEU A 601 24.31 -107.81 -28.81
N GLN A 602 25.57 -107.73 -28.38
CA GLN A 602 26.53 -108.82 -28.47
C GLN A 602 26.27 -109.93 -27.45
N THR A 603 25.83 -109.59 -26.23
CA THR A 603 25.54 -110.60 -25.19
C THR A 603 24.27 -111.38 -25.45
N GLY A 604 23.29 -110.80 -26.18
CA GLY A 604 22.02 -111.46 -26.49
C GLY A 604 21.13 -111.69 -25.26
N ASP A 605 21.37 -110.99 -24.16
CA ASP A 605 20.51 -111.00 -22.97
C ASP A 605 19.34 -110.04 -23.17
N ALA A 606 18.13 -110.57 -23.25
CA ALA A 606 16.91 -109.79 -23.45
C ALA A 606 16.70 -108.70 -22.38
N VAL A 607 17.07 -108.95 -21.12
CA VAL A 607 16.86 -107.97 -20.05
C VAL A 607 17.85 -106.81 -20.19
N ARG A 608 19.13 -107.12 -20.41
CA ARG A 608 20.18 -106.11 -20.60
C ARG A 608 19.96 -105.31 -21.88
N LEU A 609 19.56 -105.96 -22.98
CA LEU A 609 19.25 -105.32 -24.25
C LEU A 609 18.05 -104.37 -24.15
N ARG A 610 17.00 -104.74 -23.40
CA ARG A 610 15.85 -103.87 -23.16
C ARG A 610 16.24 -102.62 -22.35
N ALA A 611 17.08 -102.78 -21.33
CA ALA A 611 17.57 -101.65 -20.53
C ALA A 611 18.44 -100.71 -21.38
N ALA A 612 19.39 -101.26 -22.15
CA ALA A 612 20.27 -100.48 -23.02
C ALA A 612 19.51 -99.78 -24.16
N ALA A 613 18.54 -100.44 -24.79
CA ALA A 613 17.72 -99.84 -25.85
C ALA A 613 16.83 -98.69 -25.33
N ARG A 614 16.28 -98.81 -24.11
CA ARG A 614 15.57 -97.70 -23.45
C ARG A 614 16.52 -96.55 -23.13
N ALA A 615 17.68 -96.82 -22.53
CA ALA A 615 18.69 -95.80 -22.26
C ALA A 615 19.14 -95.08 -23.55
N ALA A 616 19.29 -95.80 -24.66
CA ALA A 616 19.61 -95.23 -25.98
C ALA A 616 18.50 -94.32 -26.50
N THR A 617 17.25 -94.77 -26.38
CA THR A 617 16.07 -93.99 -26.78
C THR A 617 15.94 -92.71 -25.93
N ASP A 618 16.12 -92.83 -24.62
CA ASP A 618 16.07 -91.71 -23.65
C ASP A 618 17.23 -90.72 -23.87
N ALA A 619 18.40 -91.22 -24.31
CA ALA A 619 19.54 -90.40 -24.73
C ALA A 619 19.34 -89.74 -26.11
N GLY A 620 18.19 -89.94 -26.76
CA GLY A 620 17.86 -89.38 -28.06
C GLY A 620 18.64 -90.02 -29.22
N MET A 621 19.15 -91.25 -29.05
CA MET A 621 19.68 -92.02 -30.17
C MET A 621 18.51 -92.49 -31.03
N THR A 622 18.50 -92.06 -32.29
CA THR A 622 17.58 -92.55 -33.31
C THR A 622 18.40 -93.11 -34.46
N GLY A 623 17.96 -94.22 -35.03
CA GLY A 623 18.65 -94.85 -36.16
C GLY A 623 18.66 -96.37 -36.10
N ALA A 624 19.28 -96.95 -37.12
CA ALA A 624 19.27 -98.39 -37.38
C ALA A 624 19.78 -99.24 -36.21
N GLU A 625 20.69 -98.71 -35.37
CA GLU A 625 21.26 -99.43 -34.24
C GLU A 625 20.22 -99.69 -33.12
N VAL A 626 19.40 -98.69 -32.78
CA VAL A 626 18.33 -98.82 -31.78
C VAL A 626 17.20 -99.70 -32.32
N GLU A 627 16.85 -99.55 -33.60
CA GLU A 627 15.85 -100.41 -34.26
C GLU A 627 16.31 -101.87 -34.32
N SER A 628 17.59 -102.11 -34.62
CA SER A 628 18.19 -103.45 -34.60
C SER A 628 18.14 -104.08 -33.21
N ALA A 629 18.40 -103.29 -32.16
CA ALA A 629 18.25 -103.75 -30.77
C ALA A 629 16.81 -104.13 -30.41
N TRP A 630 15.82 -103.33 -30.81
CA TRP A 630 14.42 -103.65 -30.59
C TRP A 630 13.92 -104.85 -31.41
N HIS A 631 14.43 -105.03 -32.63
CA HIS A 631 14.15 -106.22 -33.44
C HIS A 631 14.72 -107.47 -32.77
N ARG A 632 15.99 -107.42 -32.37
CA ARG A 632 16.68 -108.53 -31.70
C ARG A 632 16.03 -108.89 -30.37
N LEU A 633 15.56 -107.92 -29.60
CA LEU A 633 14.82 -108.16 -28.38
C LEU A 633 13.51 -108.93 -28.64
N ARG A 634 12.74 -108.54 -29.67
CA ARG A 634 11.50 -109.23 -30.05
C ARG A 634 11.74 -110.68 -30.45
N GLU A 635 12.82 -110.97 -31.17
CA GLU A 635 13.24 -112.33 -31.50
C GLU A 635 13.58 -113.16 -30.25
N LEU A 636 14.33 -112.59 -29.31
CA LEU A 636 14.71 -113.29 -28.07
C LEU A 636 13.49 -113.56 -27.17
N GLU A 637 12.57 -112.60 -27.08
CA GLU A 637 11.31 -112.75 -26.35
C GLU A 637 10.41 -113.81 -26.99
N SER A 638 10.26 -113.81 -28.32
CA SER A 638 9.47 -114.82 -29.02
C SER A 638 10.05 -116.22 -28.83
N HIS A 639 11.37 -116.39 -28.91
CA HIS A 639 12.04 -117.67 -28.63
C HIS A 639 11.81 -118.12 -27.18
N SER A 640 11.90 -117.22 -26.20
CA SER A 640 11.66 -117.57 -24.80
C SER A 640 10.23 -118.04 -24.53
N TRP A 641 9.25 -117.40 -25.18
CA TRP A 641 7.84 -117.78 -25.08
C TRP A 641 7.58 -119.14 -25.73
N LEU A 642 8.17 -119.40 -26.91
CA LEU A 642 8.08 -120.69 -27.59
C LEU A 642 8.69 -121.82 -26.76
N ARG A 643 9.84 -121.59 -26.10
CA ARG A 643 10.42 -122.55 -25.14
C ARG A 643 9.46 -122.84 -24.00
N GLN A 644 8.88 -121.81 -23.40
CA GLN A 644 7.94 -121.99 -22.30
C GLN A 644 6.68 -122.78 -22.73
N GLN A 645 6.18 -122.55 -23.95
CA GLN A 645 5.08 -123.35 -24.52
C GLN A 645 5.49 -124.80 -24.78
N LEU A 646 6.70 -125.02 -25.32
CA LEU A 646 7.25 -126.35 -25.56
C LEU A 646 7.41 -127.12 -24.25
N ASP A 647 8.01 -126.51 -23.23
CA ASP A 647 8.20 -127.09 -21.89
C ASP A 647 6.87 -127.38 -21.19
N GLY A 648 5.90 -126.46 -21.31
CA GLY A 648 4.54 -126.67 -20.80
C GLY A 648 3.83 -127.83 -21.50
N ALA A 649 4.03 -127.99 -22.80
CA ALA A 649 3.48 -129.12 -23.54
C ALA A 649 4.19 -130.44 -23.17
N LEU A 650 5.51 -130.44 -23.00
CA LEU A 650 6.28 -131.59 -22.50
C LEU A 650 5.79 -132.04 -21.12
N ALA A 651 5.56 -131.09 -20.20
CA ALA A 651 5.09 -131.38 -18.85
C ALA A 651 3.68 -132.00 -18.83
N SER A 652 2.81 -131.61 -19.77
CA SER A 652 1.43 -132.12 -19.86
C SER A 652 1.31 -133.58 -20.29
N ASN A 653 2.35 -134.16 -20.92
CA ASN A 653 2.32 -135.50 -21.54
C ASN A 653 1.14 -135.71 -22.52
N ASP A 654 0.57 -134.64 -23.08
CA ASP A 654 -0.46 -134.69 -24.11
C ASP A 654 0.19 -134.62 -25.50
N ALA A 655 0.08 -135.70 -26.27
CA ALA A 655 0.68 -135.83 -27.60
C ALA A 655 0.18 -134.75 -28.57
N VAL A 656 -1.11 -134.38 -28.52
CA VAL A 656 -1.69 -133.39 -29.45
C VAL A 656 -1.15 -132.01 -29.13
N ARG A 657 -1.10 -131.66 -27.83
CA ARG A 657 -0.58 -130.36 -27.37
C ARG A 657 0.91 -130.23 -27.66
N LEU A 658 1.69 -131.29 -27.45
CA LEU A 658 3.13 -131.32 -27.77
C LEU A 658 3.39 -131.18 -29.26
N GLN A 659 2.61 -131.86 -30.12
CA GLN A 659 2.74 -131.72 -31.57
C GLN A 659 2.43 -130.29 -32.05
N ALA A 660 1.40 -129.65 -31.48
CA ALA A 660 1.08 -128.26 -31.79
C ALA A 660 2.20 -127.30 -31.34
N ALA A 661 2.75 -127.50 -30.13
CA ALA A 661 3.85 -126.71 -29.60
C ALA A 661 5.14 -126.87 -30.44
N ILE A 662 5.46 -128.10 -30.89
CA ILE A 662 6.60 -128.35 -31.79
C ILE A 662 6.43 -127.61 -33.12
N LYS A 663 5.25 -127.67 -33.75
CA LYS A 663 4.99 -126.94 -35.01
C LYS A 663 5.12 -125.42 -34.82
N GLN A 664 4.62 -124.88 -33.70
CA GLN A 664 4.75 -123.46 -33.40
C GLN A 664 6.21 -123.07 -33.15
N ALA A 665 6.97 -123.89 -32.42
CA ALA A 665 8.39 -123.68 -32.18
C ALA A 665 9.22 -123.78 -33.47
N GLU A 666 8.89 -124.68 -34.40
CA GLU A 666 9.51 -124.79 -35.72
C GLU A 666 9.25 -123.55 -36.59
N LEU A 667 7.99 -123.11 -36.68
CA LEU A 667 7.63 -121.90 -37.43
C LEU A 667 8.28 -120.65 -36.83
N GLY A 668 8.47 -120.63 -35.50
CA GLY A 668 9.15 -119.57 -34.79
C GLY A 668 10.67 -119.64 -34.80
N GLY A 669 11.27 -120.58 -35.54
CA GLY A 669 12.73 -120.67 -35.69
C GLY A 669 13.48 -121.16 -34.45
N LEU A 670 12.81 -121.84 -33.52
CA LEU A 670 13.45 -122.40 -32.33
C LEU A 670 14.51 -123.44 -32.73
N GLY A 671 15.62 -123.49 -31.99
CA GLY A 671 16.78 -124.28 -32.38
C GLY A 671 16.52 -125.79 -32.49
N PRO A 672 17.26 -126.51 -33.36
CA PRO A 672 17.11 -127.94 -33.55
C PRO A 672 17.30 -128.81 -32.29
N PRO A 673 18.13 -128.49 -31.26
CA PRO A 673 18.30 -129.39 -30.12
C PRO A 673 17.02 -129.52 -29.28
N GLU A 674 16.34 -128.41 -29.00
CA GLU A 674 15.11 -128.37 -28.20
C GLU A 674 13.95 -129.05 -28.94
N LEU A 675 13.83 -128.77 -30.24
CA LEU A 675 12.86 -129.44 -31.11
C LEU A 675 13.11 -130.94 -31.23
N SER A 676 14.38 -131.36 -31.32
CA SER A 676 14.72 -132.79 -31.42
C SER A 676 14.39 -133.56 -30.14
N ALA A 677 14.59 -132.94 -28.97
CA ALA A 677 14.20 -133.53 -27.69
C ALA A 677 12.68 -133.66 -27.59
N ALA A 678 11.94 -132.61 -27.98
CA ALA A 678 10.48 -132.62 -27.94
C ALA A 678 9.87 -133.64 -28.92
N LYS A 679 10.42 -133.78 -30.13
CA LYS A 679 9.99 -134.80 -31.11
C LYS A 679 10.19 -136.22 -30.59
N ARG A 680 11.35 -136.52 -29.99
CA ARG A 680 11.59 -137.84 -29.37
C ARG A 680 10.56 -138.15 -28.27
N HIS A 681 10.19 -137.14 -27.47
CA HIS A 681 9.17 -137.31 -26.43
C HIS A 681 7.78 -137.54 -27.04
N LEU A 682 7.44 -136.83 -28.11
CA LEU A 682 6.20 -137.04 -28.86
C LEU A 682 6.12 -138.46 -29.45
N ASP A 683 7.21 -138.94 -30.05
CA ASP A 683 7.29 -140.29 -30.61
C ASP A 683 7.09 -141.36 -29.51
N ALA A 684 7.68 -141.15 -28.33
CA ALA A 684 7.46 -142.03 -27.19
C ALA A 684 6.01 -142.02 -26.69
N LEU A 685 5.34 -140.86 -26.66
CA LEU A 685 3.93 -140.75 -26.28
C LEU A 685 3.01 -141.44 -27.31
N ASN A 686 3.28 -141.28 -28.60
CA ASN A 686 2.53 -141.94 -29.66
C ASN A 686 2.72 -143.47 -29.63
N ALA A 687 3.94 -143.93 -29.36
CA ALA A 687 4.21 -145.36 -29.17
C ALA A 687 3.40 -145.94 -28.00
N ARG A 688 3.30 -145.21 -26.87
CA ARG A 688 2.43 -145.60 -25.74
C ARG A 688 0.96 -145.63 -26.12
N LEU A 689 0.48 -144.63 -26.85
CA LEU A 689 -0.92 -144.54 -27.24
C LEU A 689 -1.31 -145.70 -28.18
N HIS A 690 -0.46 -146.02 -29.16
CA HIS A 690 -0.64 -147.19 -30.01
C HIS A 690 -0.61 -148.49 -29.23
N ALA A 691 0.35 -148.66 -28.32
CA ALA A 691 0.43 -149.87 -27.50
C ALA A 691 -0.79 -150.06 -26.60
N ARG A 692 -1.40 -148.99 -26.08
CA ARG A 692 -2.68 -149.05 -25.34
C ARG A 692 -3.84 -149.49 -26.23
N GLN A 693 -3.91 -148.97 -27.45
CA GLN A 693 -4.94 -149.36 -28.42
C GLN A 693 -4.81 -150.84 -28.78
N GLU A 694 -3.60 -151.31 -29.08
CA GLU A 694 -3.32 -152.72 -29.36
C GLU A 694 -3.64 -153.62 -28.15
N LEU A 695 -3.27 -153.19 -26.94
CA LEU A 695 -3.57 -153.93 -25.70
C LEU A 695 -5.08 -153.97 -25.43
N HIS A 696 -5.82 -152.92 -25.77
CA HIS A 696 -7.28 -152.91 -25.70
C HIS A 696 -7.92 -153.84 -26.75
N LEU A 697 -7.47 -153.77 -28.01
CA LEU A 697 -7.95 -154.63 -29.10
C LEU A 697 -7.63 -156.11 -28.83
N ALA A 698 -6.44 -156.41 -28.33
CA ALA A 698 -6.07 -157.76 -27.95
C ALA A 698 -6.93 -158.28 -26.80
N ARG A 699 -7.25 -157.42 -25.81
CA ARG A 699 -8.12 -157.78 -24.69
C ARG A 699 -9.57 -158.03 -25.13
N THR A 700 -10.09 -157.24 -26.07
CA THR A 700 -11.45 -157.46 -26.60
C THR A 700 -11.52 -158.68 -27.52
N SER A 701 -10.43 -159.03 -28.21
CA SER A 701 -10.38 -160.23 -29.06
C SER A 701 -10.47 -161.55 -28.29
N GLY A 702 -10.14 -161.55 -26.99
CA GLY A 702 -10.11 -162.76 -26.15
C GLY A 702 -8.98 -163.75 -26.50
N ASN A 703 -8.10 -163.41 -27.44
CA ASN A 703 -6.98 -164.28 -27.82
C ASN A 703 -5.79 -164.09 -26.86
N PRO A 704 -5.40 -165.12 -26.08
CA PRO A 704 -4.35 -165.00 -25.09
C PRO A 704 -2.97 -164.69 -25.72
N TYR A 705 -2.69 -165.18 -26.93
CA TYR A 705 -1.42 -164.94 -27.60
C TYR A 705 -1.30 -163.51 -28.13
N ALA A 706 -2.37 -162.97 -28.71
CA ALA A 706 -2.41 -161.56 -29.13
C ALA A 706 -2.25 -160.62 -27.93
N LEU A 707 -2.85 -160.98 -26.79
CA LEU A 707 -2.75 -160.20 -25.57
C LEU A 707 -1.35 -160.23 -24.95
N LEU A 708 -0.66 -161.37 -24.96
CA LEU A 708 0.74 -161.46 -24.54
C LEU A 708 1.67 -160.66 -25.46
N ALA A 709 1.43 -160.69 -26.78
CA ALA A 709 2.18 -159.88 -27.73
C ALA A 709 1.95 -158.37 -27.49
N ALA A 710 0.71 -157.95 -27.28
CA ALA A 710 0.38 -156.56 -26.97
C ALA A 710 0.93 -156.10 -25.61
N VAL A 711 1.00 -156.99 -24.61
CA VAL A 711 1.69 -156.71 -23.33
C VAL A 711 3.18 -156.49 -23.54
N ARG A 712 3.84 -157.30 -24.38
CA ARG A 712 5.27 -157.11 -24.69
C ARG A 712 5.51 -155.78 -25.42
N GLN A 713 4.66 -155.45 -26.40
CA GLN A 713 4.73 -154.18 -27.11
C GLN A 713 4.44 -152.99 -26.18
N GLY A 714 3.49 -153.14 -25.25
CA GLY A 714 3.22 -152.18 -24.18
C GLY A 714 4.41 -151.98 -23.24
N GLN A 715 5.15 -153.03 -22.93
CA GLN A 715 6.39 -152.94 -22.16
C GLN A 715 7.48 -152.17 -22.90
N GLU A 716 7.69 -152.47 -24.18
CA GLU A 716 8.67 -151.79 -25.02
C GLU A 716 8.31 -150.30 -25.22
N ALA A 717 7.02 -149.97 -25.30
CA ALA A 717 6.54 -148.58 -25.32
C ALA A 717 6.59 -147.88 -23.94
N GLY A 718 6.88 -148.61 -22.86
CA GLY A 718 6.92 -148.07 -21.50
C GLY A 718 5.54 -147.69 -20.95
N LEU A 719 4.53 -148.52 -21.22
CA LEU A 719 3.22 -148.43 -20.54
C LEU A 719 3.38 -148.71 -19.03
N PRO A 720 2.55 -148.07 -18.19
CA PRO A 720 2.65 -148.25 -16.75
C PRO A 720 2.31 -149.69 -16.38
N GLN A 721 3.07 -150.24 -15.42
CA GLN A 721 3.03 -151.66 -15.06
C GLN A 721 1.62 -152.16 -14.72
N HIS A 722 0.78 -151.32 -14.10
CA HIS A 722 -0.60 -151.69 -13.76
C HIS A 722 -1.47 -151.99 -15.00
N GLU A 723 -1.31 -151.26 -16.11
CA GLU A 723 -2.05 -151.54 -17.36
C GLU A 723 -1.62 -152.89 -17.95
N LEU A 724 -0.32 -153.18 -17.87
CA LEU A 724 0.27 -154.43 -18.35
C LEU A 724 -0.15 -155.63 -17.47
N GLU A 725 -0.20 -155.46 -16.16
CA GLU A 725 -0.65 -156.48 -15.21
C GLU A 725 -2.12 -156.84 -15.38
N VAL A 726 -2.98 -155.84 -15.62
CA VAL A 726 -4.40 -156.08 -15.92
C VAL A 726 -4.56 -156.92 -17.20
N ALA A 727 -3.77 -156.64 -18.24
CA ALA A 727 -3.75 -157.43 -19.45
C ALA A 727 -3.19 -158.85 -19.23
N ARG A 728 -2.13 -159.01 -18.43
CA ARG A 728 -1.58 -160.34 -18.09
C ARG A 728 -2.59 -161.20 -17.33
N ARG A 729 -3.25 -160.64 -16.32
CA ARG A 729 -4.32 -161.35 -15.59
C ARG A 729 -5.47 -161.76 -16.52
N SER A 730 -5.80 -160.91 -17.49
CA SER A 730 -6.81 -161.25 -18.49
C SER A 730 -6.33 -162.40 -19.38
N ALA A 731 -5.05 -162.43 -19.80
CA ALA A 731 -4.49 -163.53 -20.58
C ALA A 731 -4.47 -164.86 -19.79
N GLU A 732 -4.10 -164.82 -18.50
CA GLU A 732 -4.12 -165.96 -17.60
C GLU A 732 -5.54 -166.53 -17.42
N ALA A 733 -6.55 -165.65 -17.28
CA ALA A 733 -7.94 -166.05 -17.18
C ALA A 733 -8.44 -166.81 -18.43
N PHE A 734 -7.91 -166.49 -19.61
CA PHE A 734 -8.24 -167.20 -20.85
C PHE A 734 -7.49 -168.54 -21.02
N SER A 735 -6.46 -168.82 -20.23
CA SER A 735 -5.62 -170.03 -20.35
C SER A 735 -6.03 -171.22 -19.46
N GLY A 736 -7.06 -171.08 -18.63
CA GLY A 736 -7.47 -172.07 -17.62
C GLY A 736 -8.39 -173.22 -18.08
N PHE A 737 -8.55 -173.49 -19.39
CA PHE A 737 -9.36 -174.61 -19.88
C PHE A 737 -8.46 -175.77 -20.33
N ASP A 738 -8.52 -176.87 -19.57
CA ASP A 738 -7.67 -178.06 -19.65
C ASP A 738 -8.30 -179.13 -20.57
N THR A 739 -7.75 -179.31 -21.78
CA THR A 739 -7.96 -180.51 -22.62
C THR A 739 -6.64 -180.89 -23.27
N GLY A 740 -6.15 -182.10 -22.96
CA GLY A 740 -4.94 -182.70 -23.53
C GLY A 740 -5.08 -183.17 -25.00
N PRO A 741 -4.20 -184.08 -25.47
CA PRO A 741 -3.07 -183.72 -26.34
C PRO A 741 -3.21 -184.21 -27.81
N ASP A 742 -2.17 -183.90 -28.60
CA ASP A 742 -1.87 -184.35 -29.97
C ASP A 742 -2.60 -183.67 -31.14
N THR A 743 -1.99 -182.62 -31.69
CA THR A 743 -1.59 -182.55 -33.11
C THR A 743 -0.83 -181.25 -33.40
N VAL A 744 0.39 -181.37 -33.91
CA VAL A 744 1.18 -180.25 -34.47
C VAL A 744 0.75 -180.07 -35.94
N PRO A 745 0.47 -178.84 -36.38
CA PRO A 745 0.80 -178.44 -37.74
C PRO A 745 1.77 -177.25 -37.73
N GLN A 746 2.92 -177.50 -38.36
CA GLN A 746 3.72 -176.50 -39.06
C GLN A 746 2.88 -175.80 -40.15
N LEU A 747 3.45 -174.72 -40.69
CA LEU A 747 3.01 -173.84 -41.78
C LEU A 747 2.23 -172.61 -41.31
N SER A 748 2.45 -171.40 -41.80
CA SER A 748 3.47 -170.78 -42.67
C SER A 748 3.17 -169.28 -42.65
N ALA A 749 4.18 -168.46 -42.94
CA ALA A 749 4.13 -167.01 -42.95
C ALA A 749 2.87 -166.40 -43.62
N PRO A 750 2.22 -165.40 -43.00
CA PRO A 750 1.24 -164.58 -43.68
C PRO A 750 1.89 -163.43 -44.49
N PRO A 751 1.25 -163.03 -45.59
CA PRO A 751 1.82 -162.18 -46.64
C PRO A 751 1.75 -160.68 -46.31
N THR A 752 2.70 -159.98 -46.91
CA THR A 752 2.78 -158.54 -47.16
C THR A 752 1.42 -157.91 -47.49
N GLN A 753 0.95 -157.00 -46.64
CA GLN A 753 -0.18 -156.13 -46.96
C GLN A 753 0.26 -154.94 -47.83
N PRO A 754 -0.61 -154.49 -48.76
CA PRO A 754 -0.27 -153.53 -49.80
C PRO A 754 -0.26 -152.08 -49.30
N GLN A 755 0.69 -151.31 -49.84
CA GLN A 755 0.72 -149.85 -49.76
C GLN A 755 -0.55 -149.26 -50.38
N VAL A 756 -1.36 -148.59 -49.55
CA VAL A 756 -2.39 -147.66 -50.03
C VAL A 756 -1.76 -146.27 -50.06
N GLN A 757 -1.38 -145.83 -51.25
CA GLN A 757 -1.07 -144.44 -51.54
C GLN A 757 -2.38 -143.65 -51.53
N LEU A 758 -2.63 -142.89 -50.45
CA LEU A 758 -3.65 -141.85 -50.42
C LEU A 758 -2.99 -140.54 -50.90
N THR A 759 -3.12 -140.28 -52.20
CA THR A 759 -3.02 -138.94 -52.77
C THR A 759 -4.22 -138.12 -52.29
N ALA A 760 -4.02 -137.24 -51.31
CA ALA A 760 -5.02 -136.27 -50.90
C ALA A 760 -4.73 -134.93 -51.58
N GLU A 761 -5.62 -134.60 -52.51
CA GLU A 761 -5.73 -133.34 -53.21
C GLU A 761 -5.76 -132.14 -52.26
N ARG A 762 -5.03 -131.11 -52.67
CA ARG A 762 -4.87 -129.82 -52.02
C ARG A 762 -6.14 -128.99 -52.26
N LEU A 763 -7.08 -129.06 -51.32
CA LEU A 763 -8.21 -128.14 -51.24
C LEU A 763 -7.72 -126.77 -50.75
N GLU A 764 -7.80 -125.77 -51.62
CA GLU A 764 -7.69 -124.35 -51.27
C GLU A 764 -8.90 -123.90 -50.44
N PRO A 765 -8.72 -123.11 -49.38
CA PRO A 765 -9.79 -122.34 -48.77
C PRO A 765 -9.80 -120.86 -49.21
N PRO A 766 -10.95 -120.17 -49.06
CA PRO A 766 -11.44 -119.17 -50.01
C PRO A 766 -11.03 -117.73 -49.71
N THR A 767 -10.87 -116.96 -50.79
CA THR A 767 -10.92 -115.49 -50.84
C THR A 767 -12.28 -114.93 -50.47
N MET A 768 -12.33 -113.96 -49.54
CA MET A 768 -13.41 -112.98 -49.32
C MET A 768 -12.83 -111.66 -48.75
N PRO A 769 -13.54 -110.51 -48.85
CA PRO A 769 -13.04 -109.23 -49.39
C PRO A 769 -12.69 -108.15 -48.32
N PRO A 770 -12.13 -106.97 -48.71
CA PRO A 770 -11.59 -106.00 -47.76
C PRO A 770 -12.70 -105.15 -47.12
N THR A 771 -12.60 -104.95 -45.81
CA THR A 771 -13.45 -103.99 -45.06
C THR A 771 -12.63 -102.76 -44.71
N ILE A 772 -13.10 -101.62 -45.21
CA ILE A 772 -12.63 -100.25 -45.01
C ILE A 772 -13.62 -99.55 -44.06
N LEU A 773 -13.11 -98.59 -43.26
CA LEU A 773 -13.80 -97.65 -42.32
C LEU A 773 -14.21 -98.24 -40.95
N GLY A 774 -14.00 -97.58 -39.82
CA GLY A 774 -13.47 -96.26 -39.52
C GLY A 774 -13.24 -96.10 -38.01
N SER A 775 -12.25 -95.29 -37.62
CA SER A 775 -11.97 -94.91 -36.24
C SER A 775 -12.23 -93.41 -36.09
N LEU A 776 -13.10 -93.05 -35.14
CA LEU A 776 -13.52 -91.69 -34.83
C LEU A 776 -12.97 -91.30 -33.44
N TYR A 777 -12.30 -90.14 -33.41
CA TYR A 777 -11.90 -89.24 -32.28
C TYR A 777 -10.66 -89.59 -31.42
N PRO A 778 -9.96 -88.58 -30.82
CA PRO A 778 -9.74 -87.18 -31.25
C PRO A 778 -8.25 -86.72 -31.14
N PRO A 779 -7.83 -85.61 -31.77
CA PRO A 779 -6.62 -84.86 -31.40
C PRO A 779 -6.92 -83.53 -30.65
N PRO A 780 -5.93 -82.93 -29.96
CA PRO A 780 -6.11 -81.74 -29.11
C PRO A 780 -6.01 -80.42 -29.90
N SER A 781 -6.91 -79.49 -29.59
CA SER A 781 -6.90 -78.12 -30.13
C SER A 781 -6.03 -77.19 -29.28
N GLN A 782 -5.06 -76.56 -29.93
CA GLN A 782 -4.20 -75.51 -29.41
C GLN A 782 -4.98 -74.22 -29.16
N CYS A 783 -4.64 -73.53 -28.07
CA CYS A 783 -5.02 -72.15 -27.79
C CYS A 783 -4.08 -71.19 -28.54
N HIS A 784 -4.63 -70.27 -29.33
CA HIS A 784 -4.00 -69.01 -29.71
C HIS A 784 -4.96 -67.88 -29.34
N GLY A 785 -4.55 -67.03 -28.40
CA GLY A 785 -5.22 -65.77 -28.07
C GLY A 785 -4.85 -64.72 -29.13
N GLY A 786 -5.87 -64.04 -29.64
CA GLY A 786 -5.75 -62.93 -30.60
C GLY A 786 -5.57 -61.59 -29.89
N ASP A 787 -4.67 -60.78 -30.46
CA ASP A 787 -4.52 -59.35 -30.23
C ASP A 787 -5.59 -58.55 -30.99
N ALA A 788 -6.19 -57.59 -30.30
CA ALA A 788 -6.90 -56.45 -30.86
C ALA A 788 -5.87 -55.38 -31.28
N GLY A 789 -6.05 -54.53 -32.28
CA GLY A 789 -7.24 -54.07 -32.96
C GLY A 789 -6.97 -52.61 -33.32
N ASP A 790 -6.79 -52.35 -34.61
CA ASP A 790 -6.74 -51.02 -35.22
C ASP A 790 -8.06 -50.86 -36.02
N PRO A 791 -8.71 -49.69 -36.04
CA PRO A 791 -8.78 -49.00 -37.33
C PRO A 791 -8.91 -47.45 -37.28
N GLY A 792 -8.18 -46.78 -38.17
CA GLY A 792 -8.74 -46.21 -39.42
C GLY A 792 -9.87 -45.16 -39.39
N PHE A 793 -9.47 -43.90 -39.67
CA PHE A 793 -10.00 -42.96 -40.69
C PHE A 793 -11.53 -42.67 -40.80
N TYR A 794 -11.94 -41.41 -40.54
CA TYR A 794 -12.23 -40.35 -41.54
C TYR A 794 -12.84 -39.08 -40.88
N GLN A 795 -12.61 -37.90 -41.50
CA GLN A 795 -13.59 -36.81 -41.70
C GLN A 795 -13.50 -35.46 -40.91
N GLN A 796 -13.28 -34.41 -41.72
CA GLN A 796 -13.87 -33.06 -41.77
C GLN A 796 -13.62 -31.93 -40.74
N LEU A 797 -13.36 -30.77 -41.35
CA LEU A 797 -13.29 -29.39 -40.91
C LEU A 797 -14.49 -28.92 -40.07
N GLN A 798 -14.24 -28.17 -38.99
CA GLN A 798 -14.95 -26.93 -38.62
C GLN A 798 -14.26 -26.18 -37.45
N GLN A 799 -14.46 -24.87 -37.43
CA GLN A 799 -13.79 -23.81 -36.65
C GLN A 799 -14.10 -23.84 -35.13
N PRO A 800 -13.28 -23.23 -34.25
CA PRO A 800 -13.61 -23.11 -32.83
C PRO A 800 -14.45 -21.86 -32.51
N ALA A 801 -15.56 -22.08 -31.81
CA ALA A 801 -16.38 -21.06 -31.17
C ALA A 801 -15.79 -20.62 -29.82
N ARG A 802 -16.07 -19.35 -29.46
CA ARG A 802 -15.68 -18.64 -28.24
C ARG A 802 -16.24 -19.27 -26.96
N PRO A 803 -15.57 -19.17 -25.80
CA PRO A 803 -16.19 -19.49 -24.51
C PRO A 803 -16.95 -18.27 -23.95
N GLY A 804 -18.22 -18.50 -23.63
CA GLY A 804 -19.08 -17.58 -22.89
C GLY A 804 -18.79 -17.62 -21.39
N VAL A 805 -18.71 -16.43 -20.79
CA VAL A 805 -18.51 -16.20 -19.36
C VAL A 805 -19.84 -16.42 -18.63
N GLN A 806 -19.92 -17.46 -17.79
CA GLN A 806 -20.99 -17.64 -16.81
C GLN A 806 -20.59 -16.93 -15.50
N ARG A 807 -21.28 -15.83 -15.19
CA ARG A 807 -21.27 -15.22 -13.85
C ARG A 807 -22.15 -16.06 -12.92
N GLN A 808 -21.54 -16.75 -11.96
CA GLN A 808 -22.23 -17.19 -10.75
C GLN A 808 -22.11 -16.10 -9.69
N GLN A 809 -23.26 -15.68 -9.15
CA GLN A 809 -23.38 -14.79 -8.01
C GLN A 809 -23.15 -15.60 -6.73
N SER A 810 -22.09 -15.28 -5.98
CA SER A 810 -21.87 -15.78 -4.62
C SER A 810 -22.20 -14.69 -3.61
N TRP A 811 -23.05 -15.02 -2.64
CA TRP A 811 -23.37 -14.20 -1.47
C TRP A 811 -22.16 -14.10 -0.52
N PRO A 812 -22.02 -13.01 0.28
CA PRO A 812 -20.89 -12.85 1.19
C PRO A 812 -21.09 -13.61 2.52
N PRO A 813 -20.03 -14.14 3.14
CA PRO A 813 -20.11 -14.67 4.49
C PRO A 813 -19.99 -13.55 5.55
N ILE A 814 -20.79 -13.72 6.60
CA ILE A 814 -20.86 -12.92 7.82
C ILE A 814 -19.56 -13.13 8.62
N GLN A 815 -18.89 -12.03 9.01
CA GLN A 815 -17.75 -12.07 9.92
C GLN A 815 -18.20 -12.11 11.39
N PRO A 816 -17.51 -12.85 12.28
CA PRO A 816 -17.75 -12.80 13.71
C PRO A 816 -17.01 -11.64 14.39
N VAL A 817 -17.68 -11.08 15.38
CA VAL A 817 -17.22 -10.08 16.37
C VAL A 817 -16.07 -10.65 17.20
N PRO A 818 -15.02 -9.86 17.53
CA PRO A 818 -14.15 -10.18 18.65
C PRO A 818 -14.56 -9.42 19.91
N ASP A 819 -14.80 -10.19 20.97
CA ASP A 819 -14.98 -9.75 22.34
C ASP A 819 -13.73 -9.06 22.90
N SER A 820 -13.99 -8.09 23.77
CA SER A 820 -13.01 -7.47 24.68
C SER A 820 -12.54 -8.48 25.74
N PRO A 821 -11.36 -8.24 26.35
CA PRO A 821 -11.43 -7.95 27.79
C PRO A 821 -10.43 -6.88 28.29
N LEU A 822 -10.99 -5.99 29.12
CA LEU A 822 -10.51 -5.54 30.43
C LEU A 822 -9.00 -5.33 30.67
N SER A 823 -8.63 -4.05 30.75
CA SER A 823 -7.99 -3.35 31.88
C SER A 823 -7.09 -4.12 32.85
N VAL A 824 -5.79 -3.79 32.85
CA VAL A 824 -4.97 -3.63 34.07
C VAL A 824 -4.02 -2.44 33.86
N GLY A 825 -4.15 -1.42 34.71
CA GLY A 825 -3.24 -0.28 34.75
C GLY A 825 -2.07 -0.51 35.69
N VAL A 826 -0.88 -0.03 35.32
CA VAL A 826 0.23 0.20 36.26
C VAL A 826 1.04 1.42 35.81
N LEU A 827 0.91 2.46 36.63
CA LEU A 827 1.90 3.46 37.08
C LEU A 827 3.20 3.69 36.29
N THR A 828 3.40 4.97 35.98
CA THR A 828 4.68 5.65 35.72
C THR A 828 5.69 5.44 36.86
N PRO A 829 6.99 5.65 36.60
CA PRO A 829 7.55 6.89 37.13
C PRO A 829 8.55 7.61 36.21
N PHE A 830 8.57 8.92 36.43
CA PHE A 830 9.63 9.89 36.17
C PHE A 830 11.04 9.38 36.53
N ALA A 831 12.03 9.64 35.67
CA ALA A 831 13.40 9.93 36.10
C ALA A 831 14.15 10.79 35.07
N ASN A 832 14.57 11.96 35.55
CA ASN A 832 15.50 12.90 34.93
C ASN A 832 16.90 12.30 34.72
N SER A 833 17.57 12.61 33.61
CA SER A 833 18.84 13.37 33.64
C SER A 833 19.46 13.58 32.25
N PRO A 834 20.20 14.70 32.05
CA PRO A 834 20.72 15.13 30.76
C PRO A 834 22.16 14.67 30.50
N ALA A 835 22.45 14.21 29.29
CA ALA A 835 23.83 14.01 28.82
C ALA A 835 24.40 15.34 28.31
N LYS A 836 25.31 15.92 29.10
CA LYS A 836 26.21 17.01 28.71
C LYS A 836 27.15 16.53 27.60
N GLN A 837 27.06 17.14 26.42
CA GLN A 837 28.14 17.14 25.43
C GLN A 837 29.19 18.18 25.85
N VAL A 838 30.44 17.73 25.98
CA VAL A 838 31.64 18.57 26.13
C VAL A 838 32.33 18.65 24.76
N PRO A 839 32.86 19.82 24.35
CA PRO A 839 33.30 20.08 22.98
C PRO A 839 34.71 19.57 22.67
N ALA A 840 34.94 19.27 21.39
CA ALA A 840 36.26 19.01 20.81
C ALA A 840 37.09 20.31 20.71
N PRO A 841 38.43 20.26 20.89
CA PRO A 841 39.28 21.44 20.82
C PRO A 841 39.71 21.78 19.38
N HIS A 842 39.64 23.07 19.06
CA HIS A 842 40.32 23.71 17.95
C HIS A 842 41.83 23.49 18.02
N TRP A 843 42.42 23.09 16.88
CA TRP A 843 43.83 23.30 16.57
C TRP A 843 43.92 24.27 15.41
N THR A 844 44.57 25.41 15.64
CA THR A 844 45.04 26.35 14.61
C THR A 844 46.53 26.60 14.82
N ALA A 845 47.32 26.23 13.81
CA ALA A 845 48.61 26.76 13.36
C ALA A 845 48.90 25.92 12.09
N ILE A 846 49.02 26.45 10.88
CA ILE A 846 49.65 27.67 10.34
C ILE A 846 48.72 28.34 9.32
#